data_AF-A0A816W3V2-F1
#
_entry.id   AF-A0A816W3V2-F1
#
_cell.length_a   1.000
_cell.length_b   1.000
_cell.length_c   1.000
_cell.angle_alpha   90.00
_cell.angle_beta   90.00
_cell.angle_gamma   90.00
#
_symmetry.space_group_name_H-M   'P 1'
#
loop_
_entity.id
_entity.type
_entity.pdbx_description
1 polymer ?
#
loop_
_entity_poly.entity_id
_entity_poly.type
_entity_poly.pdbx_seq_one_letter_code
_entity_poly.pdbx_strand_id
1 'polypeptide(L)'
;SRGQLQQSTTGRRRNNGPDSSTFTRRGLLGPAIINQANIKLTEQEHQLLRLGPRFIFDDPKTASRRRTTELATLKRKLEARFFEKKVSPGRPVKQFIAELDVLLQNLHNIPSTRKQIQFNKTQTNKSFDTLSSIIQSSQPSQSQVIIRPRKKKNYGRIVKRLKYKIHLANTILRKTDKSKVFHLGKVDHYQKKSEEYMDNTKAYQCLGAIDPLPDLIQRTNKYLLDLRLAKWITQKQYEQLSIKPNEVELAHLYYLPKAHKPGTPLRPIISGLKHPTIKISKFLDDLLRPLFDQMALDSTVTSGFDLVKKLQQWSRNNFRQDTLFCTIDVTDLYTMVPQIEGVLSLRKMLDQLKLKQVGKLKVETIIRLSRFVMTNNYFSYNGQFYHQVRGGAMGSPLTLTISNCYMYFFERQIVNQIRNSSGLYFRYIDDIFITINWPVRHLLKEVDRWNKFDENIKLSANIGSIANFLDLNMENREGQLYTTVFQKPSYEPYYLPFNSIHPLHMKKNIPFAMLLRAIRYCSTFESYLNEREKLRMALLLNKYPNKIIDEQFNNVLVKFGINEPLTPVNYNRFRQKIIDSPIKEKLSVNYDKSIFVHFTYCSSMKIFPIKFHTLWDKYFDKSPINEVTPILGTRNVNNLQRRLIHTKSKS
;
A
#
# COMPACT_ATOMS: atom_id res chain seq x y z
N SER A 1 51.73 50.14 0.17
CA SER A 1 52.72 50.49 -0.86
C SER A 1 52.29 49.95 -2.21
N ARG A 2 52.31 50.77 -3.28
CA ARG A 2 52.22 50.46 -4.74
C ARG A 2 51.53 49.13 -5.13
N GLY A 3 50.33 49.10 -5.71
CA GLY A 3 50.03 49.47 -7.11
C GLY A 3 49.64 48.17 -7.89
N GLN A 4 48.82 48.13 -8.94
CA GLN A 4 48.20 49.16 -9.78
C GLN A 4 46.75 48.80 -10.16
N LEU A 5 45.99 49.80 -10.61
CA LEU A 5 44.71 49.68 -11.32
C LEU A 5 44.92 49.73 -12.85
N GLN A 6 44.10 49.00 -13.60
CA GLN A 6 43.55 49.37 -14.92
C GLN A 6 42.26 48.52 -15.10
N GLN A 7 41.06 49.12 -15.07
CA GLN A 7 40.27 49.59 -16.25
C GLN A 7 39.98 48.46 -17.26
N SER A 8 38.75 48.21 -17.75
CA SER A 8 37.41 48.81 -17.56
C SER A 8 36.32 47.69 -17.66
N THR A 9 35.00 47.85 -17.79
CA THR A 9 34.07 48.99 -18.05
C THR A 9 32.68 48.67 -17.43
N THR A 10 31.78 49.65 -17.35
CA THR A 10 30.40 49.51 -16.81
C THR A 10 29.39 48.86 -17.78
N GLY A 11 28.47 48.01 -17.28
CA GLY A 11 27.38 47.46 -18.10
C GLY A 11 26.25 46.75 -17.34
N ARG A 12 25.15 47.49 -17.05
CA ARG A 12 23.77 47.04 -16.70
C ARG A 12 23.59 45.61 -16.11
N ARG A 13 23.32 45.53 -14.80
CA ARG A 13 22.64 44.36 -14.20
C ARG A 13 21.24 44.19 -14.82
N ARG A 14 21.00 43.06 -15.51
CA ARG A 14 19.65 42.56 -15.80
C ARG A 14 19.26 41.51 -14.75
N ASN A 15 18.04 41.60 -14.26
CA ASN A 15 17.42 40.55 -13.45
C ASN A 15 17.20 39.31 -14.32
N ASN A 16 17.83 38.19 -13.97
CA ASN A 16 17.49 36.89 -14.52
C ASN A 16 16.58 36.17 -13.52
N GLY A 17 15.36 35.85 -13.95
CA GLY A 17 14.44 34.96 -13.23
C GLY A 17 14.92 33.50 -13.27
N PRO A 18 14.16 32.57 -12.66
CA PRO A 18 14.55 31.16 -12.57
C PRO A 18 14.42 30.47 -13.94
N ASP A 19 15.53 30.39 -14.65
CA ASP A 19 15.54 29.87 -16.02
C ASP A 19 15.37 28.35 -16.11
N SER A 20 14.70 27.97 -17.19
CA SER A 20 14.26 26.62 -17.56
C SER A 20 15.25 25.46 -17.32
N SER A 21 14.75 24.36 -16.75
CA SER A 21 15.51 23.13 -16.57
C SER A 21 15.76 22.41 -17.89
N THR A 22 16.98 22.52 -18.42
CA THR A 22 17.40 21.86 -19.66
C THR A 22 17.45 20.34 -19.50
N PHE A 23 16.54 19.64 -20.21
CA PHE A 23 16.48 18.18 -20.25
C PHE A 23 17.68 17.58 -20.99
N THR A 24 18.74 17.23 -20.26
CA THR A 24 19.87 16.51 -20.84
C THR A 24 19.48 15.09 -21.31
N ARG A 25 20.13 14.61 -22.39
CA ARG A 25 19.88 13.31 -23.05
C ARG A 25 19.97 12.06 -22.15
N ARG A 26 20.33 12.17 -20.87
CA ARG A 26 20.27 11.10 -19.86
C ARG A 26 18.86 10.88 -19.28
N GLY A 27 17.89 11.77 -19.54
CA GLY A 27 16.56 11.81 -18.91
C GLY A 27 15.52 10.76 -19.33
N LEU A 28 15.82 9.83 -20.25
CA LEU A 28 14.87 8.80 -20.73
C LEU A 28 14.93 7.47 -19.96
N LEU A 29 15.65 7.45 -18.84
CA LEU A 29 15.84 6.26 -18.02
C LEU A 29 14.77 6.16 -16.94
N GLY A 30 14.14 5.00 -16.85
CA GLY A 30 13.11 4.72 -15.85
C GLY A 30 13.61 4.79 -14.39
N PRO A 31 12.68 4.65 -13.43
CA PRO A 31 12.82 5.10 -12.05
C PRO A 31 14.12 4.65 -11.39
N ALA A 32 14.80 5.60 -10.75
CA ALA A 32 16.17 5.45 -10.32
C ALA A 32 16.34 4.47 -9.16
N ILE A 33 17.59 4.06 -8.98
CA ILE A 33 18.04 3.26 -7.86
C ILE A 33 18.92 4.15 -6.99
N ILE A 34 18.79 4.05 -5.66
CA ILE A 34 19.61 4.85 -4.76
C ILE A 34 20.85 4.04 -4.41
N ASN A 35 21.94 4.23 -5.15
CA ASN A 35 23.20 3.49 -4.99
C ASN A 35 24.17 4.22 -4.04
N GLN A 36 23.77 4.40 -2.78
CA GLN A 36 24.57 5.11 -1.76
C GLN A 36 25.90 4.39 -1.44
N ALA A 37 25.98 3.08 -1.68
CA ALA A 37 27.22 2.30 -1.54
C ALA A 37 28.17 2.39 -2.76
N ASN A 38 27.82 3.14 -3.82
CA ASN A 38 28.65 3.34 -5.02
C ASN A 38 29.12 2.05 -5.71
N ILE A 39 28.32 0.97 -5.65
CA ILE A 39 28.66 -0.31 -6.27
C ILE A 39 28.73 -0.15 -7.79
N LYS A 40 29.79 -0.64 -8.45
CA LYS A 40 29.89 -0.74 -9.91
C LYS A 40 28.91 -1.79 -10.45
N LEU A 41 27.76 -1.34 -10.96
CA LEU A 41 26.72 -2.20 -11.55
C LEU A 41 26.84 -2.23 -13.08
N THR A 42 26.65 -3.40 -13.67
CA THR A 42 26.53 -3.55 -15.13
C THR A 42 25.22 -2.94 -15.62
N GLU A 43 25.14 -2.56 -16.90
CA GLU A 43 23.92 -2.01 -17.49
C GLU A 43 22.70 -2.93 -17.29
N GLN A 44 22.90 -4.26 -17.41
CA GLN A 44 21.86 -5.26 -17.17
C GLN A 44 21.37 -5.31 -15.71
N GLU A 45 22.25 -5.06 -14.74
CA GLU A 45 21.90 -5.00 -13.31
C GLU A 45 21.15 -3.70 -12.99
N HIS A 46 21.59 -2.57 -13.56
CA HIS A 46 20.85 -1.30 -13.51
C HIS A 46 19.46 -1.44 -14.13
N GLN A 47 19.34 -1.98 -15.34
CA GLN A 47 18.06 -2.23 -16.00
C GLN A 47 17.15 -3.14 -15.18
N LEU A 48 17.69 -4.16 -14.50
CA LEU A 48 16.94 -5.05 -13.62
C LEU A 48 16.39 -4.29 -12.40
N LEU A 49 17.24 -3.58 -11.67
CA LEU A 49 16.82 -2.85 -10.46
C LEU A 49 15.83 -1.71 -10.78
N ARG A 50 15.95 -1.05 -11.94
CA ARG A 50 14.99 -0.04 -12.43
C ARG A 50 13.58 -0.57 -12.72
N LEU A 51 13.38 -1.89 -12.82
CA LEU A 51 12.03 -2.46 -12.83
C LEU A 51 11.30 -2.27 -11.49
N GLY A 52 12.07 -2.09 -10.42
CA GLY A 52 11.62 -1.74 -9.09
C GLY A 52 11.13 -2.92 -8.23
N PRO A 53 11.03 -2.73 -6.90
CA PRO A 53 10.67 -3.76 -5.91
C PRO A 53 9.41 -4.57 -6.22
N ARG A 54 8.38 -3.93 -6.78
CA ARG A 54 7.08 -4.57 -7.07
C ARG A 54 7.05 -5.32 -8.39
N PHE A 55 8.10 -5.26 -9.24
CA PHE A 55 8.07 -5.92 -10.53
C PHE A 55 7.91 -7.44 -10.41
N ILE A 56 7.00 -7.98 -11.20
CA ILE A 56 6.80 -9.42 -11.37
C ILE A 56 7.12 -9.80 -12.82
N PHE A 57 7.99 -10.81 -12.94
CA PHE A 57 8.43 -11.44 -14.19
C PHE A 57 7.36 -12.37 -14.74
N ASP A 58 7.42 -12.61 -16.05
CA ASP A 58 6.70 -13.74 -16.64
C ASP A 58 7.46 -15.01 -16.29
N ASP A 59 6.84 -15.86 -15.48
CA ASP A 59 7.40 -17.13 -15.05
C ASP A 59 6.32 -18.22 -15.06
N PRO A 60 5.98 -18.73 -16.27
CA PRO A 60 5.00 -19.80 -16.41
C PRO A 60 5.40 -21.08 -15.65
N LYS A 61 6.71 -21.31 -15.40
CA LYS A 61 7.18 -22.44 -14.57
C LYS A 61 6.79 -22.24 -13.10
N THR A 62 6.91 -21.03 -12.56
CA THR A 62 6.42 -20.70 -11.20
C THR A 62 4.90 -20.83 -11.10
N ALA A 63 4.15 -20.40 -12.12
CA ALA A 63 2.69 -20.54 -12.16
C ALA A 63 2.28 -22.02 -12.22
N SER A 64 2.88 -22.80 -13.13
CA SER A 64 2.63 -24.24 -13.28
C SER A 64 2.94 -25.01 -11.99
N ARG A 65 4.08 -24.73 -11.32
CA ARG A 65 4.44 -25.33 -10.02
C ARG A 65 3.47 -25.05 -8.87
N ARG A 66 2.67 -23.99 -8.93
CA ARG A 66 1.72 -23.60 -7.87
C ARG A 66 0.29 -24.06 -8.13
N ARG A 67 -0.02 -24.44 -9.37
CA ARG A 67 -1.33 -24.87 -9.86
C ARG A 67 -1.98 -25.94 -8.95
N THR A 68 -1.25 -26.99 -8.61
CA THR A 68 -1.73 -28.10 -7.75
C THR A 68 -2.17 -27.60 -6.37
N THR A 69 -1.38 -26.73 -5.72
CA THR A 69 -1.72 -26.15 -4.41
C THR A 69 -2.92 -25.21 -4.51
N GLU A 70 -3.06 -24.49 -5.61
CA GLU A 70 -4.17 -23.56 -5.84
C GLU A 70 -5.49 -24.30 -6.08
N LEU A 71 -5.48 -25.35 -6.89
CA LEU A 71 -6.62 -26.26 -7.08
C LEU A 71 -6.99 -27.01 -5.81
N ALA A 72 -6.02 -27.55 -5.07
CA ALA A 72 -6.28 -28.18 -3.76
C ALA A 72 -6.78 -27.18 -2.70
N THR A 73 -6.51 -25.88 -2.86
CA THR A 73 -7.12 -24.82 -2.02
C THR A 73 -8.56 -24.54 -2.46
N LEU A 74 -8.83 -24.45 -3.76
CA LEU A 74 -10.17 -24.23 -4.30
C LEU A 74 -11.10 -25.38 -3.97
N LYS A 75 -10.67 -26.62 -4.22
CA LYS A 75 -11.41 -27.85 -3.93
C LYS A 75 -11.90 -27.86 -2.47
N ARG A 76 -11.00 -27.68 -1.49
CA ARG A 76 -11.36 -27.63 -0.06
C ARG A 76 -12.38 -26.52 0.28
N LYS A 77 -12.30 -25.36 -0.38
CA LYS A 77 -13.27 -24.28 -0.18
C LYS A 77 -14.65 -24.63 -0.76
N LEU A 78 -14.71 -25.31 -1.90
CA LEU A 78 -15.97 -25.79 -2.49
C LEU A 78 -16.59 -26.88 -1.62
N GLU A 79 -15.79 -27.87 -1.20
CA GLU A 79 -16.23 -28.94 -0.31
C GLU A 79 -16.77 -28.40 1.02
N ALA A 80 -16.15 -27.35 1.58
CA ALA A 80 -16.67 -26.65 2.75
C ALA A 80 -18.05 -25.99 2.49
N ARG A 81 -18.28 -25.35 1.34
CA ARG A 81 -19.60 -24.76 1.00
C ARG A 81 -20.70 -25.81 0.85
N PHE A 82 -20.40 -26.93 0.20
CA PHE A 82 -21.35 -28.04 0.10
C PHE A 82 -21.68 -28.60 1.50
N PHE A 83 -20.67 -28.74 2.38
CA PHE A 83 -20.86 -29.17 3.76
C PHE A 83 -21.68 -28.16 4.60
N GLU A 84 -21.45 -26.85 4.46
CA GLU A 84 -22.29 -25.79 5.06
C GLU A 84 -23.77 -25.91 4.64
N LYS A 85 -24.02 -26.37 3.41
CA LYS A 85 -25.36 -26.65 2.86
C LYS A 85 -25.93 -28.02 3.23
N LYS A 86 -25.19 -28.83 4.01
CA LYS A 86 -25.50 -30.23 4.35
C LYS A 86 -25.66 -31.16 3.14
N VAL A 87 -25.03 -30.84 2.00
CA VAL A 87 -25.04 -31.66 0.78
C VAL A 87 -23.65 -32.23 0.51
N SER A 88 -23.57 -33.46 0.02
CA SER A 88 -22.27 -34.03 -0.41
C SER A 88 -21.77 -33.34 -1.69
N PRO A 89 -20.50 -32.87 -1.76
CA PRO A 89 -19.94 -32.21 -2.94
C PRO A 89 -19.87 -33.10 -4.20
N GLY A 90 -20.00 -34.43 -4.03
CA GLY A 90 -20.30 -35.37 -5.10
C GLY A 90 -19.31 -35.43 -6.27
N ARG A 91 -19.84 -35.78 -7.45
CA ARG A 91 -19.10 -35.77 -8.73
C ARG A 91 -18.83 -34.35 -9.29
N PRO A 92 -19.73 -33.36 -9.18
CA PRO A 92 -19.54 -32.04 -9.80
C PRO A 92 -18.25 -31.33 -9.38
N VAL A 93 -17.93 -31.29 -8.07
CA VAL A 93 -16.70 -30.63 -7.60
C VAL A 93 -15.44 -31.32 -8.12
N LYS A 94 -15.44 -32.65 -8.23
CA LYS A 94 -14.30 -33.42 -8.78
C LYS A 94 -14.12 -33.13 -10.28
N GLN A 95 -15.20 -33.12 -11.05
CA GLN A 95 -15.18 -32.86 -12.49
C GLN A 95 -14.77 -31.42 -12.81
N PHE A 96 -15.35 -30.43 -12.12
CA PHE A 96 -14.96 -29.02 -12.24
C PHE A 96 -13.47 -28.81 -11.99
N ILE A 97 -12.91 -29.39 -10.93
CA ILE A 97 -11.48 -29.27 -10.61
C ILE A 97 -10.60 -29.95 -11.68
N ALA A 98 -11.04 -31.06 -12.28
CA ALA A 98 -10.31 -31.72 -13.35
C ALA A 98 -10.29 -30.91 -14.67
N GLU A 99 -11.45 -30.43 -15.15
CA GLU A 99 -11.52 -29.58 -16.34
C GLU A 99 -10.77 -28.24 -16.12
N LEU A 100 -10.83 -27.69 -14.90
CA LEU A 100 -10.09 -26.50 -14.53
C LEU A 100 -8.57 -26.73 -14.49
N ASP A 101 -8.10 -27.92 -14.09
CA ASP A 101 -6.68 -28.26 -14.19
C ASP A 101 -6.22 -28.30 -15.64
N VAL A 102 -6.99 -28.92 -16.55
CA VAL A 102 -6.69 -28.93 -17.99
C VAL A 102 -6.67 -27.50 -18.56
N LEU A 103 -7.64 -26.66 -18.22
CA LEU A 103 -7.67 -25.24 -18.61
C LEU A 103 -6.41 -24.50 -18.13
N LEU A 104 -6.01 -24.68 -16.87
CA LEU A 104 -4.82 -24.05 -16.29
C LEU A 104 -3.51 -24.64 -16.82
N GLN A 105 -3.45 -25.94 -17.11
CA GLN A 105 -2.32 -26.59 -17.79
C GLN A 105 -2.09 -25.94 -19.15
N ASN A 106 -3.14 -25.87 -19.98
CA ASN A 106 -3.07 -25.23 -21.29
C ASN A 106 -2.62 -23.78 -21.18
N LEU A 107 -3.20 -22.99 -20.27
CA LEU A 107 -2.79 -21.60 -20.08
C LEU A 107 -1.34 -21.45 -19.58
N HIS A 108 -0.90 -22.25 -18.61
CA HIS A 108 0.45 -22.16 -18.05
C HIS A 108 1.54 -22.72 -18.98
N ASN A 109 1.21 -23.66 -19.86
CA ASN A 109 2.19 -24.38 -20.67
C ASN A 109 2.39 -23.80 -22.08
N ILE A 110 1.52 -22.92 -22.60
CA ILE A 110 1.68 -22.30 -23.94
C ILE A 110 3.09 -21.71 -24.10
N PRO A 111 3.94 -22.28 -24.97
CA PRO A 111 5.22 -21.69 -25.32
C PRO A 111 4.96 -20.48 -26.22
N SER A 112 5.74 -19.42 -26.01
CA SER A 112 5.63 -18.19 -26.80
C SER A 112 6.21 -18.34 -28.23
N THR A 113 5.53 -19.06 -29.12
CA THR A 113 5.83 -19.11 -30.56
C THR A 113 4.63 -19.59 -31.40
N ARG A 114 4.50 -19.06 -32.63
CA ARG A 114 3.68 -19.63 -33.72
C ARG A 114 4.14 -21.06 -34.05
N LYS A 115 3.28 -21.79 -34.79
CA LYS A 115 3.40 -23.18 -35.29
C LYS A 115 3.02 -24.28 -34.30
N GLN A 116 1.73 -24.64 -34.31
CA GLN A 116 1.29 -26.01 -34.63
C GLN A 116 -0.21 -25.97 -34.97
N ILE A 117 -0.51 -25.74 -36.25
CA ILE A 117 -1.72 -26.28 -36.87
C ILE A 117 -1.21 -27.36 -37.82
N GLN A 118 -1.19 -28.59 -37.32
CA GLN A 118 -1.26 -29.78 -38.16
C GLN A 118 -2.47 -30.54 -37.62
N PHE A 119 -3.59 -30.37 -38.32
CA PHE A 119 -4.76 -31.22 -38.11
C PHE A 119 -4.39 -32.62 -38.61
N ASN A 120 -4.44 -33.62 -37.72
CA ASN A 120 -4.55 -35.00 -38.17
C ASN A 120 -5.92 -35.15 -38.84
N LYS A 121 -5.91 -35.24 -40.18
CA LYS A 121 -7.05 -35.74 -40.95
C LYS A 121 -7.02 -37.26 -40.93
N THR A 122 -7.95 -37.87 -40.20
CA THR A 122 -8.52 -39.16 -40.57
C THR A 122 -9.93 -39.30 -40.01
N GLN A 123 -10.86 -39.59 -40.93
CA GLN A 123 -12.26 -40.03 -40.86
C GLN A 123 -12.76 -40.55 -39.48
N THR A 124 -14.02 -40.35 -39.07
CA THR A 124 -15.25 -40.61 -39.85
C THR A 124 -16.43 -39.63 -39.58
N ASN A 125 -17.47 -39.73 -40.42
CA ASN A 125 -18.62 -38.82 -40.52
C ASN A 125 -19.71 -39.04 -39.45
N LYS A 126 -20.37 -37.95 -38.99
CA LYS A 126 -21.77 -37.61 -39.38
C LYS A 126 -22.30 -36.29 -38.77
N SER A 127 -22.65 -35.37 -39.69
CA SER A 127 -23.82 -34.45 -39.71
C SER A 127 -24.02 -33.26 -38.73
N PHE A 128 -24.47 -32.14 -39.32
CA PHE A 128 -25.15 -30.94 -38.79
C PHE A 128 -24.38 -29.81 -38.07
N ASP A 129 -23.76 -28.97 -38.91
CA ASP A 129 -24.17 -27.57 -39.21
C ASP A 129 -23.90 -26.33 -38.33
N THR A 130 -23.69 -25.24 -39.09
CA THR A 130 -23.78 -23.78 -38.82
C THR A 130 -22.92 -23.12 -37.73
N LEU A 131 -21.78 -22.55 -38.16
CA LEU A 131 -21.33 -21.19 -37.77
C LEU A 131 -20.15 -20.61 -38.60
N SER A 132 -19.81 -21.21 -39.74
CA SER A 132 -18.61 -20.92 -40.54
C SER A 132 -18.80 -19.91 -41.69
N SER A 133 -19.99 -19.36 -41.90
CA SER A 133 -20.38 -18.63 -43.13
C SER A 133 -20.43 -17.09 -43.05
N ILE A 134 -19.98 -16.44 -41.97
CA ILE A 134 -20.22 -14.98 -41.74
C ILE A 134 -18.95 -14.11 -41.77
N ILE A 135 -17.72 -14.65 -41.97
CA ILE A 135 -16.50 -13.82 -42.03
C ILE A 135 -15.61 -14.15 -43.24
N GLN A 136 -16.11 -13.82 -44.43
CA GLN A 136 -15.30 -13.60 -45.63
C GLN A 136 -15.78 -12.36 -46.40
N SER A 137 -15.22 -11.20 -46.06
CA SER A 137 -15.03 -10.06 -46.97
C SER A 137 -14.03 -9.06 -46.36
N SER A 138 -13.39 -8.26 -47.21
CA SER A 138 -12.55 -7.11 -46.84
C SER A 138 -11.17 -7.38 -46.21
N GLN A 139 -10.17 -7.69 -47.04
CA GLN A 139 -8.77 -7.34 -46.75
C GLN A 139 -8.31 -6.14 -47.59
N PRO A 140 -7.54 -5.22 -46.99
CA PRO A 140 -6.47 -4.50 -47.68
C PRO A 140 -5.08 -5.03 -47.32
N SER A 141 -4.13 -4.83 -48.23
CA SER A 141 -2.77 -5.39 -48.29
C SER A 141 -1.93 -5.19 -47.02
N GLN A 142 -1.30 -6.27 -46.52
CA GLN A 142 -0.32 -6.20 -45.42
C GLN A 142 1.10 -5.87 -45.93
N SER A 143 1.58 -4.66 -45.66
CA SER A 143 3.02 -4.38 -45.66
C SER A 143 3.69 -5.09 -44.47
N GLN A 144 4.68 -5.95 -44.76
CA GLN A 144 5.27 -6.85 -43.76
C GLN A 144 6.17 -6.10 -42.76
N VAL A 145 5.64 -5.77 -41.59
CA VAL A 145 6.47 -5.32 -40.45
C VAL A 145 7.24 -6.53 -39.88
N ILE A 146 8.54 -6.61 -40.15
CA ILE A 146 9.43 -7.66 -39.62
C ILE A 146 9.64 -7.48 -38.11
N ILE A 147 8.77 -8.09 -37.31
CA ILE A 147 8.90 -8.13 -35.84
C ILE A 147 9.99 -9.14 -35.45
N ARG A 148 11.22 -8.64 -35.22
CA ARG A 148 12.35 -9.45 -34.72
C ARG A 148 11.99 -10.11 -33.36
N PRO A 149 12.34 -11.40 -33.14
CA PRO A 149 11.98 -12.10 -31.91
C PRO A 149 12.69 -11.53 -30.68
N ARG A 150 11.93 -11.25 -29.61
CA ARG A 150 12.48 -10.77 -28.33
C ARG A 150 13.34 -11.85 -27.67
N LYS A 151 14.66 -11.63 -27.61
CA LYS A 151 15.59 -12.44 -26.79
C LYS A 151 15.03 -12.58 -25.36
N LYS A 152 14.82 -13.82 -24.89
CA LYS A 152 14.35 -14.10 -23.52
C LYS A 152 15.36 -13.55 -22.50
N LYS A 153 15.04 -12.44 -21.84
CA LYS A 153 15.88 -11.85 -20.78
C LYS A 153 16.03 -12.84 -19.62
N ASN A 154 17.23 -13.42 -19.45
CA ASN A 154 17.50 -14.39 -18.38
C ASN A 154 17.75 -13.67 -17.04
N TYR A 155 16.67 -13.15 -16.46
CA TYR A 155 16.69 -12.45 -15.17
C TYR A 155 17.25 -13.33 -14.03
N GLY A 156 17.13 -14.65 -14.11
CA GLY A 156 17.65 -15.57 -13.09
C GLY A 156 19.17 -15.50 -12.95
N ARG A 157 19.92 -15.45 -14.06
CA ARG A 157 21.39 -15.27 -14.03
C ARG A 157 21.78 -13.90 -13.47
N ILE A 158 21.10 -12.83 -13.90
CA ILE A 158 21.37 -11.46 -13.42
C ILE A 158 21.10 -11.33 -11.92
N VAL A 159 19.99 -11.89 -11.41
CA VAL A 159 19.66 -11.94 -9.96
C VAL A 159 20.74 -12.66 -9.17
N LYS A 160 21.27 -13.80 -9.64
CA LYS A 160 22.36 -14.52 -8.97
C LYS A 160 23.65 -13.68 -8.91
N ARG A 161 24.09 -13.12 -10.05
CA ARG A 161 25.30 -12.28 -10.12
C ARG A 161 25.19 -11.04 -9.23
N LEU A 162 24.03 -10.38 -9.25
CA LEU A 162 23.78 -9.19 -8.43
C LEU A 162 23.84 -9.50 -6.93
N LYS A 163 23.25 -10.62 -6.48
CA LYS A 163 23.37 -11.06 -5.08
C LYS A 163 24.81 -11.31 -4.65
N TYR A 164 25.57 -12.04 -5.48
CA TYR A 164 26.98 -12.31 -5.21
C TYR A 164 27.78 -10.99 -5.07
N LYS A 165 27.57 -10.04 -5.99
CA LYS A 165 28.19 -8.71 -5.93
C LYS A 165 27.79 -7.91 -4.68
N ILE A 166 26.52 -7.94 -4.29
CA ILE A 166 26.00 -7.25 -3.09
C ILE A 166 26.69 -7.80 -1.83
N HIS A 167 26.81 -9.13 -1.73
CA HIS A 167 27.47 -9.81 -0.61
C HIS A 167 28.98 -9.52 -0.58
N LEU A 168 29.69 -9.70 -1.69
CA LEU A 168 31.12 -9.43 -1.82
C LEU A 168 31.50 -7.99 -1.43
N ALA A 169 30.64 -7.02 -1.74
CA ALA A 169 30.88 -5.60 -1.45
C ALA A 169 30.50 -5.19 -0.01
N ASN A 170 30.10 -6.11 0.87
CA ASN A 170 29.51 -5.85 2.19
C ASN A 170 28.37 -4.80 2.14
N THR A 171 27.43 -5.01 1.23
CA THR A 171 26.31 -4.09 1.00
C THR A 171 24.95 -4.73 1.24
N ILE A 172 23.96 -3.90 1.54
CA ILE A 172 22.58 -4.30 1.79
C ILE A 172 21.66 -3.68 0.75
N LEU A 173 20.87 -4.52 0.09
CA LEU A 173 19.78 -4.08 -0.78
C LEU A 173 18.49 -4.05 0.02
N ARG A 174 17.89 -2.87 0.16
CA ARG A 174 16.57 -2.67 0.77
C ARG A 174 15.62 -1.99 -0.21
N LYS A 175 14.33 -2.05 0.11
CA LYS A 175 13.33 -1.16 -0.49
C LYS A 175 13.25 0.11 0.34
N THR A 176 13.19 1.27 -0.31
CA THR A 176 13.00 2.58 0.34
C THR A 176 11.59 2.70 0.95
N ASP A 177 11.45 3.47 2.05
CA ASP A 177 10.15 3.74 2.67
C ASP A 177 9.16 4.41 1.69
N LYS A 178 9.35 5.68 1.32
CA LYS A 178 8.33 6.47 0.58
C LYS A 178 8.41 6.32 -0.95
N SER A 179 9.59 6.42 -1.59
CA SER A 179 9.75 6.35 -3.06
C SER A 179 9.55 4.96 -3.68
N LYS A 180 9.44 3.91 -2.83
CA LYS A 180 9.19 2.50 -3.21
C LYS A 180 10.16 1.89 -4.23
N VAL A 181 11.35 2.47 -4.43
CA VAL A 181 12.45 1.94 -5.26
C VAL A 181 13.44 1.11 -4.44
N PHE A 182 14.54 0.67 -5.05
CA PHE A 182 15.64 -0.01 -4.38
C PHE A 182 16.70 0.99 -3.86
N HIS A 183 17.23 0.69 -2.67
CA HIS A 183 18.37 1.36 -2.05
C HIS A 183 19.48 0.33 -1.81
N LEU A 184 20.71 0.69 -2.18
CA LEU A 184 21.95 -0.04 -1.89
C LEU A 184 22.77 0.79 -0.91
N GLY A 185 22.89 0.31 0.33
CA GLY A 185 23.73 0.90 1.38
C GLY A 185 24.84 -0.06 1.82
N LYS A 186 25.78 0.42 2.64
CA LYS A 186 26.73 -0.46 3.36
C LYS A 186 26.00 -1.20 4.49
N VAL A 187 26.42 -2.42 4.80
CA VAL A 187 25.83 -3.22 5.91
C VAL A 187 26.07 -2.53 7.26
N ASP A 188 27.31 -2.15 7.54
CA ASP A 188 27.74 -1.58 8.83
C ASP A 188 26.95 -0.30 9.19
N HIS A 189 26.75 0.58 8.21
CA HIS A 189 25.96 1.80 8.37
C HIS A 189 24.45 1.52 8.60
N TYR A 190 23.94 0.41 8.08
CA TYR A 190 22.57 -0.03 8.35
C TYR A 190 22.44 -0.69 9.74
N GLN A 191 23.45 -1.45 10.18
CA GLN A 191 23.52 -2.06 11.51
C GLN A 191 23.62 -1.00 12.61
N LYS A 192 24.63 -0.12 12.54
CA LYS A 192 24.81 1.01 13.46
C LYS A 192 23.53 1.82 13.66
N LYS A 193 22.83 2.16 12.57
CA LYS A 193 21.54 2.89 12.65
C LYS A 193 20.38 2.08 13.21
N SER A 194 20.42 0.77 13.11
CA SER A 194 19.42 -0.07 13.75
C SER A 194 19.64 -0.14 15.25
N GLU A 195 20.90 -0.26 15.69
CA GLU A 195 21.32 -0.18 17.10
C GLU A 195 20.98 1.20 17.69
N GLU A 196 21.44 2.29 17.06
CA GLU A 196 21.07 3.68 17.44
C GLU A 196 19.55 3.86 17.57
N TYR A 197 18.73 3.23 16.71
CA TYR A 197 17.28 3.30 16.84
C TYR A 197 16.75 2.53 18.06
N MET A 198 17.28 1.34 18.34
CA MET A 198 16.90 0.57 19.54
C MET A 198 17.28 1.31 20.81
N ASP A 199 18.51 1.84 20.88
CA ASP A 199 19.05 2.53 22.05
C ASP A 199 18.32 3.84 22.35
N ASN A 200 18.06 4.66 21.32
CA ASN A 200 17.33 5.92 21.48
C ASN A 200 15.87 5.70 21.90
N THR A 201 15.22 4.63 21.43
CA THR A 201 13.81 4.36 21.76
C THR A 201 13.63 3.61 23.09
N LYS A 202 14.65 2.87 23.53
CA LYS A 202 14.63 1.94 24.68
C LYS A 202 13.43 0.98 24.66
N ALA A 203 12.91 0.68 23.46
CA ALA A 203 11.65 -0.03 23.29
C ALA A 203 11.79 -1.55 23.18
N TYR A 204 13.02 -2.05 23.04
CA TYR A 204 13.31 -3.45 22.76
C TYR A 204 14.34 -4.00 23.74
N GLN A 205 14.03 -5.13 24.34
CA GLN A 205 14.93 -5.90 25.20
C GLN A 205 15.44 -7.11 24.41
N CYS A 206 16.76 -7.32 24.37
CA CYS A 206 17.35 -8.53 23.80
C CYS A 206 17.14 -9.71 24.76
N LEU A 207 16.75 -10.86 24.21
CA LEU A 207 16.56 -12.13 24.93
C LEU A 207 17.67 -13.15 24.62
N GLY A 208 18.60 -12.81 23.74
CA GLY A 208 19.62 -13.73 23.24
C GLY A 208 19.08 -14.70 22.19
N ALA A 209 19.68 -15.90 22.13
CA ALA A 209 19.53 -16.86 21.04
C ALA A 209 18.43 -17.93 21.26
N ILE A 210 17.73 -17.91 22.39
CA ILE A 210 16.65 -18.87 22.69
C ILE A 210 15.35 -18.39 22.02
N ASP A 211 14.76 -19.23 21.17
CA ASP A 211 13.51 -18.90 20.46
C ASP A 211 12.31 -18.83 21.44
N PRO A 212 11.67 -17.67 21.61
CA PRO A 212 10.50 -17.52 22.49
C PRO A 212 9.22 -18.11 21.90
N LEU A 213 9.21 -18.54 20.62
CA LEU A 213 8.00 -18.99 19.93
C LEU A 213 7.27 -20.16 20.63
N PRO A 214 7.92 -21.23 21.13
CA PRO A 214 7.23 -22.34 21.79
C PRO A 214 6.47 -21.92 23.05
N ASP A 215 7.14 -21.17 23.95
CA ASP A 215 6.51 -20.61 25.15
C ASP A 215 5.38 -19.65 24.78
N LEU A 216 5.61 -18.73 23.82
CA LEU A 216 4.59 -17.78 23.38
C LEU A 216 3.33 -18.47 22.82
N ILE A 217 3.48 -19.62 22.14
CA ILE A 217 2.34 -20.44 21.68
C ILE A 217 1.58 -21.02 22.88
N GLN A 218 2.31 -21.66 23.80
CA GLN A 218 1.71 -22.27 25.00
C GLN A 218 0.99 -21.22 25.85
N ARG A 219 1.66 -20.09 26.12
CA ARG A 219 1.15 -18.92 26.85
C ARG A 219 -0.12 -18.36 26.21
N THR A 220 -0.13 -18.18 24.88
CA THR A 220 -1.30 -17.66 24.15
C THR A 220 -2.51 -18.61 24.24
N ASN A 221 -2.30 -19.91 23.99
CA ASN A 221 -3.40 -20.87 24.04
C ASN A 221 -3.90 -21.10 25.48
N LYS A 222 -3.01 -21.17 26.47
CA LYS A 222 -3.39 -21.25 27.89
C LYS A 222 -4.23 -20.05 28.31
N TYR A 223 -3.78 -18.83 27.99
CA TYR A 223 -4.51 -17.61 28.33
C TYR A 223 -5.92 -17.57 27.73
N LEU A 224 -6.08 -18.00 26.47
CA LEU A 224 -7.39 -18.11 25.83
C LEU A 224 -8.27 -19.21 26.48
N LEU A 225 -7.67 -20.34 26.90
CA LEU A 225 -8.38 -21.41 27.59
C LEU A 225 -8.87 -20.95 28.97
N ASP A 226 -8.03 -20.26 29.75
CA ASP A 226 -8.38 -19.72 31.07
C ASP A 226 -9.55 -18.72 30.96
N LEU A 227 -9.51 -17.82 29.96
CA LEU A 227 -10.62 -16.90 29.66
C LEU A 227 -11.91 -17.64 29.24
N ARG A 228 -11.81 -18.77 28.53
CA ARG A 228 -12.96 -19.62 28.14
C ARG A 228 -13.57 -20.30 29.36
N LEU A 229 -12.75 -20.92 30.21
CA LEU A 229 -13.19 -21.65 31.40
C LEU A 229 -13.87 -20.71 32.40
N ALA A 230 -13.31 -19.52 32.62
CA ALA A 230 -13.91 -18.48 33.45
C ALA A 230 -15.01 -17.66 32.72
N LYS A 231 -15.52 -18.13 31.55
CA LYS A 231 -16.65 -17.57 30.80
C LYS A 231 -16.51 -16.10 30.36
N TRP A 232 -15.27 -15.60 30.22
CA TRP A 232 -14.98 -14.26 29.69
C TRP A 232 -15.11 -14.19 28.16
N ILE A 233 -14.88 -15.33 27.48
CA ILE A 233 -15.10 -15.53 26.05
C ILE A 233 -15.97 -16.77 25.80
N THR A 234 -16.72 -16.76 24.70
CA THR A 234 -17.53 -17.89 24.23
C THR A 234 -16.69 -19.00 23.58
N GLN A 235 -17.24 -20.21 23.48
CA GLN A 235 -16.60 -21.32 22.75
C GLN A 235 -16.19 -20.92 21.31
N LYS A 236 -17.10 -20.27 20.58
CA LYS A 236 -16.84 -19.81 19.19
C LYS A 236 -15.68 -18.80 19.12
N GLN A 237 -15.59 -17.88 20.09
CA GLN A 237 -14.46 -16.94 20.17
C GLN A 237 -13.16 -17.67 20.53
N TYR A 238 -13.18 -18.63 21.45
CA TYR A 238 -12.02 -19.45 21.78
C TYR A 238 -11.49 -20.21 20.55
N GLU A 239 -12.35 -20.88 19.79
CA GLU A 239 -11.99 -21.58 18.54
C GLU A 239 -11.44 -20.63 17.47
N GLN A 240 -12.04 -19.45 17.32
CA GLN A 240 -11.60 -18.43 16.37
C GLN A 240 -10.23 -17.83 16.72
N LEU A 241 -9.95 -17.65 18.01
CA LEU A 241 -8.73 -16.97 18.51
C LEU A 241 -7.55 -17.92 18.73
N SER A 242 -7.81 -19.20 19.06
CA SER A 242 -6.78 -20.20 19.34
C SER A 242 -5.85 -20.43 18.16
N ILE A 243 -4.59 -20.77 18.43
CA ILE A 243 -3.54 -20.96 17.42
C ILE A 243 -3.01 -22.39 17.42
N LYS A 244 -2.62 -22.87 16.24
CA LYS A 244 -1.93 -24.15 16.06
C LYS A 244 -0.45 -23.89 15.75
N PRO A 245 0.49 -24.71 16.24
CA PRO A 245 1.92 -24.50 16.00
C PRO A 245 2.31 -24.37 14.52
N ASN A 246 1.61 -25.09 13.63
CA ASN A 246 1.83 -25.05 12.18
C ASN A 246 1.19 -23.85 11.46
N GLU A 247 0.37 -23.04 12.15
CA GLU A 247 -0.26 -21.83 11.58
C GLU A 247 0.54 -20.56 11.85
N VAL A 248 1.45 -20.57 12.83
CA VAL A 248 2.13 -19.38 13.36
C VAL A 248 3.62 -19.33 13.02
N GLU A 249 4.21 -18.14 13.09
CA GLU A 249 5.65 -17.92 12.99
C GLU A 249 6.01 -16.68 13.82
N LEU A 250 7.22 -16.64 14.40
CA LEU A 250 7.68 -15.45 15.11
C LEU A 250 7.79 -14.27 14.14
N ALA A 251 7.50 -13.06 14.62
CA ALA A 251 7.67 -11.87 13.80
C ALA A 251 9.15 -11.63 13.50
N HIS A 252 9.46 -10.92 12.41
CA HIS A 252 10.82 -10.47 12.12
C HIS A 252 10.85 -8.95 11.99
N LEU A 253 11.84 -8.33 12.61
CA LEU A 253 12.14 -6.92 12.43
C LEU A 253 13.01 -6.72 11.19
N TYR A 254 12.71 -5.69 10.41
CA TYR A 254 13.62 -5.13 9.42
C TYR A 254 13.38 -3.64 9.29
N TYR A 255 14.29 -2.93 8.64
CA TYR A 255 14.19 -1.49 8.48
C TYR A 255 14.09 -1.09 7.00
N LEU A 256 13.31 -0.03 6.75
CA LEU A 256 13.19 0.62 5.46
C LEU A 256 13.98 1.94 5.48
N PRO A 257 14.95 2.16 4.57
CA PRO A 257 15.64 3.45 4.47
C PRO A 257 14.67 4.60 4.13
N LYS A 258 14.61 5.60 5.00
CA LYS A 258 13.95 6.90 4.77
C LYS A 258 14.89 7.80 3.95
N ALA A 259 15.27 7.37 2.74
CA ALA A 259 16.23 8.05 1.83
C ALA A 259 15.78 9.43 1.28
N HIS A 260 14.77 10.02 1.92
CA HIS A 260 14.18 11.33 1.65
C HIS A 260 14.30 12.30 2.84
N LYS A 261 14.78 11.80 3.99
CA LYS A 261 15.19 12.63 5.14
C LYS A 261 16.74 12.68 5.15
N PRO A 262 17.36 13.81 5.54
CA PRO A 262 18.82 13.93 5.67
C PRO A 262 19.44 12.80 6.47
N GLY A 263 20.66 12.39 6.12
CA GLY A 263 21.33 11.25 6.74
C GLY A 263 20.75 9.87 6.37
N THR A 264 19.57 9.74 5.75
CA THR A 264 18.88 8.46 5.49
C THR A 264 18.65 7.64 6.78
N PRO A 265 17.78 8.12 7.70
CA PRO A 265 17.37 7.36 8.88
C PRO A 265 16.54 6.13 8.49
N LEU A 266 16.34 5.23 9.45
CA LEU A 266 15.62 3.97 9.25
C LEU A 266 14.17 4.07 9.76
N ARG A 267 13.25 3.30 9.17
CA ARG A 267 11.90 3.02 9.72
C ARG A 267 11.83 1.54 10.11
N PRO A 268 11.64 1.16 11.38
CA PRO A 268 11.44 -0.23 11.74
C PRO A 268 10.12 -0.75 11.18
N ILE A 269 10.06 -2.05 10.88
CA ILE A 269 8.86 -2.78 10.51
C ILE A 269 8.94 -4.16 11.16
N ILE A 270 8.05 -4.43 12.12
CA ILE A 270 7.88 -5.76 12.72
C ILE A 270 6.84 -6.51 11.90
N SER A 271 7.27 -7.47 11.09
CA SER A 271 6.41 -8.23 10.18
C SER A 271 5.90 -9.52 10.84
N GLY A 272 4.81 -9.40 11.60
CA GLY A 272 4.16 -10.50 12.34
C GLY A 272 2.86 -11.04 11.72
N LEU A 273 2.80 -11.28 10.40
CA LEU A 273 1.55 -11.70 9.73
C LEU A 273 0.95 -13.02 10.24
N LYS A 274 1.78 -13.89 10.83
CA LYS A 274 1.36 -15.11 11.55
C LYS A 274 1.84 -15.14 13.01
N HIS A 275 2.12 -13.98 13.61
CA HIS A 275 2.55 -13.90 14.99
C HIS A 275 1.48 -14.51 15.93
N PRO A 276 1.82 -15.22 17.03
CA PRO A 276 0.84 -15.84 17.92
C PRO A 276 -0.33 -14.94 18.36
N THR A 277 -0.08 -13.66 18.63
CA THR A 277 -1.13 -12.68 19.02
C THR A 277 -1.98 -12.14 17.87
N ILE A 278 -1.71 -12.48 16.60
CA ILE A 278 -2.31 -11.79 15.43
C ILE A 278 -3.80 -12.03 15.27
N LYS A 279 -4.32 -13.20 15.70
CA LYS A 279 -5.77 -13.51 15.65
C LYS A 279 -6.54 -12.60 16.62
N ILE A 280 -6.04 -12.48 17.86
CA ILE A 280 -6.57 -11.59 18.90
C ILE A 280 -6.48 -10.12 18.45
N SER A 281 -5.31 -9.70 17.96
CA SER A 281 -5.08 -8.32 17.51
C SER A 281 -6.06 -7.90 16.40
N LYS A 282 -6.27 -8.74 15.37
CA LYS A 282 -7.26 -8.48 14.32
C LYS A 282 -8.69 -8.46 14.84
N PHE A 283 -9.07 -9.46 15.63
CA PHE A 283 -10.43 -9.57 16.16
C PHE A 283 -10.85 -8.35 16.99
N LEU A 284 -9.96 -7.85 17.85
CA LEU A 284 -10.21 -6.64 18.61
C LEU A 284 -10.23 -5.39 17.72
N ASP A 285 -9.27 -5.27 16.81
CA ASP A 285 -9.18 -4.14 15.88
C ASP A 285 -10.42 -4.00 14.97
N ASP A 286 -10.95 -5.12 14.47
CA ASP A 286 -12.19 -5.17 13.67
C ASP A 286 -13.44 -4.77 14.49
N LEU A 287 -13.44 -5.00 15.82
CA LEU A 287 -14.52 -4.58 16.72
C LEU A 287 -14.41 -3.11 17.18
N LEU A 288 -13.19 -2.60 17.34
CA LEU A 288 -12.92 -1.35 18.05
C LEU A 288 -12.64 -0.17 17.12
N ARG A 289 -12.00 -0.39 15.97
CA ARG A 289 -11.72 0.68 15.00
C ARG A 289 -12.99 1.42 14.54
N PRO A 290 -14.12 0.76 14.20
CA PRO A 290 -15.33 1.48 13.78
C PRO A 290 -15.88 2.41 14.87
N LEU A 291 -15.74 2.04 16.14
CA LEU A 291 -16.15 2.87 17.28
C LEU A 291 -15.24 4.10 17.43
N PHE A 292 -13.93 3.91 17.25
CA PHE A 292 -12.96 5.01 17.23
C PHE A 292 -13.23 5.97 16.07
N ASP A 293 -13.37 5.44 14.85
CA ASP A 293 -13.57 6.23 13.63
C ASP A 293 -14.86 7.07 13.72
N GLN A 294 -15.92 6.54 14.33
CA GLN A 294 -17.16 7.27 14.62
C GLN A 294 -16.96 8.36 15.68
N MET A 295 -16.25 8.06 16.77
CA MET A 295 -15.99 9.01 17.87
C MET A 295 -15.09 10.18 17.44
N ALA A 296 -14.09 9.92 16.60
CA ALA A 296 -13.04 10.88 16.23
C ALA A 296 -13.28 11.59 14.88
N LEU A 297 -14.48 11.46 14.29
CA LEU A 297 -14.84 12.01 12.98
C LEU A 297 -14.64 13.54 12.89
N ASP A 298 -14.79 14.24 14.02
CA ASP A 298 -14.66 15.68 14.16
C ASP A 298 -13.20 16.18 14.09
N SER A 299 -12.24 15.34 14.46
CA SER A 299 -10.84 15.68 14.76
C SER A 299 -9.84 14.91 13.91
N THR A 300 -10.31 13.95 13.10
CA THR A 300 -9.51 13.17 12.17
C THR A 300 -9.92 13.39 10.71
N VAL A 301 -9.04 12.98 9.78
CA VAL A 301 -9.33 12.84 8.36
C VAL A 301 -8.89 11.48 7.86
N THR A 302 -9.55 10.98 6.82
CA THR A 302 -9.30 9.66 6.22
C THR A 302 -8.38 9.70 5.00
N SER A 303 -8.16 10.89 4.43
CA SER A 303 -7.30 11.11 3.26
C SER A 303 -7.04 12.60 3.01
N GLY A 304 -6.08 12.94 2.13
CA GLY A 304 -5.92 14.32 1.66
C GLY A 304 -7.14 14.85 0.91
N PHE A 305 -7.96 13.98 0.30
CA PHE A 305 -9.23 14.36 -0.34
C PHE A 305 -10.30 14.79 0.67
N ASP A 306 -10.40 14.07 1.78
CA ASP A 306 -11.25 14.43 2.92
C ASP A 306 -10.83 15.79 3.51
N LEU A 307 -9.51 15.99 3.69
CA LEU A 307 -8.99 17.30 4.09
C LEU A 307 -9.33 18.41 3.09
N VAL A 308 -9.17 18.20 1.77
CA VAL A 308 -9.55 19.20 0.76
C VAL A 308 -11.01 19.63 0.92
N LYS A 309 -11.95 18.71 1.17
CA LYS A 309 -13.36 19.07 1.41
C LYS A 309 -13.51 19.97 2.63
N LYS A 310 -13.01 19.52 3.79
CA LYS A 310 -13.16 20.24 5.06
C LYS A 310 -12.48 21.62 5.01
N LEU A 311 -11.29 21.69 4.40
CA LEU A 311 -10.53 22.92 4.22
C LEU A 311 -11.20 23.91 3.25
N GLN A 312 -11.75 23.43 2.13
CA GLN A 312 -12.48 24.29 1.17
C GLN A 312 -13.79 24.83 1.73
N GLN A 313 -14.47 24.09 2.60
CA GLN A 313 -15.65 24.58 3.31
C GLN A 313 -15.27 25.68 4.30
N TRP A 314 -14.23 25.45 5.12
CA TRP A 314 -13.76 26.42 6.11
C TRP A 314 -13.20 27.70 5.49
N SER A 315 -12.47 27.58 4.37
CA SER A 315 -11.79 28.71 3.74
C SER A 315 -12.74 29.80 3.23
N ARG A 316 -14.01 29.47 2.96
CA ARG A 316 -15.01 30.44 2.48
C ARG A 316 -15.26 31.59 3.46
N ASN A 317 -15.13 31.34 4.76
CA ASN A 317 -15.54 32.28 5.80
C ASN A 317 -14.39 32.70 6.73
N ASN A 318 -13.25 31.98 6.73
CA ASN A 318 -12.20 32.13 7.75
C ASN A 318 -10.79 32.41 7.18
N PHE A 319 -10.62 32.29 5.86
CA PHE A 319 -9.32 32.43 5.22
C PHE A 319 -8.96 33.91 5.02
N ARG A 320 -7.71 34.26 5.30
CA ARG A 320 -7.16 35.62 5.34
C ARG A 320 -5.76 35.63 4.76
N GLN A 321 -5.22 36.81 4.44
CA GLN A 321 -3.84 36.97 3.98
C GLN A 321 -2.80 36.47 4.99
N ASP A 322 -3.12 36.54 6.28
CA ASP A 322 -2.30 36.07 7.41
C ASP A 322 -2.63 34.64 7.87
N THR A 323 -3.49 33.89 7.16
CA THR A 323 -3.76 32.47 7.48
C THR A 323 -2.48 31.64 7.30
N LEU A 324 -2.09 30.95 8.38
CA LEU A 324 -0.97 30.02 8.42
C LEU A 324 -1.46 28.58 8.36
N PHE A 325 -0.72 27.76 7.64
CA PHE A 325 -0.76 26.31 7.78
C PHE A 325 0.32 25.85 8.76
N CYS A 326 0.01 24.83 9.55
CA CYS A 326 0.95 24.14 10.41
C CYS A 326 0.77 22.62 10.22
N THR A 327 1.85 21.92 9.87
CA THR A 327 1.86 20.45 9.81
C THR A 327 2.84 19.90 10.82
N ILE A 328 2.44 18.85 11.54
CA ILE A 328 3.18 18.31 12.68
C ILE A 328 3.36 16.79 12.49
N ASP A 329 4.62 16.33 12.47
CA ASP A 329 5.05 14.91 12.43
C ASP A 329 5.14 14.41 13.88
N VAL A 330 4.35 13.40 14.28
CA VAL A 330 4.46 12.76 15.59
C VAL A 330 5.57 11.72 15.56
N THR A 331 6.62 11.91 16.37
CA THR A 331 7.83 11.09 16.27
C THR A 331 7.61 9.67 16.77
N ASP A 332 7.77 8.69 15.87
CA ASP A 332 7.78 7.24 16.14
C ASP A 332 6.62 6.72 17.02
N LEU A 333 5.43 7.34 16.88
CA LEU A 333 4.18 7.11 17.63
C LEU A 333 4.01 5.68 18.19
N TYR A 334 3.93 4.66 17.32
CA TYR A 334 3.66 3.27 17.74
C TYR A 334 4.69 2.68 18.71
N THR A 335 5.95 3.14 18.65
CA THR A 335 7.04 2.69 19.51
C THR A 335 7.06 3.44 20.83
N MET A 336 6.57 4.69 20.86
CA MET A 336 6.62 5.56 22.04
C MET A 336 5.41 5.41 22.97
N VAL A 337 4.21 5.13 22.45
CA VAL A 337 2.97 4.98 23.25
C VAL A 337 3.18 3.95 24.38
N PRO A 338 3.05 4.33 25.66
CA PRO A 338 3.16 3.40 26.78
C PRO A 338 2.11 2.27 26.72
N GLN A 339 2.51 1.05 27.07
CA GLN A 339 1.67 -0.13 26.89
C GLN A 339 0.43 -0.14 27.81
N ILE A 340 0.56 0.37 29.03
CA ILE A 340 -0.55 0.41 30.01
C ILE A 340 -1.51 1.54 29.63
N GLU A 341 -0.98 2.76 29.46
CA GLU A 341 -1.72 4.00 29.21
C GLU A 341 -2.40 3.99 27.84
N GLY A 342 -1.81 3.32 26.84
CA GLY A 342 -2.46 3.00 25.57
C GLY A 342 -3.70 2.12 25.75
N VAL A 343 -3.60 1.05 26.54
CA VAL A 343 -4.74 0.17 26.85
C VAL A 343 -5.78 0.89 27.73
N LEU A 344 -5.36 1.76 28.65
CA LEU A 344 -6.27 2.60 29.43
C LEU A 344 -6.97 3.66 28.56
N SER A 345 -6.34 4.15 27.50
CA SER A 345 -6.97 5.05 26.53
C SER A 345 -8.07 4.34 25.74
N LEU A 346 -7.89 3.06 25.40
CA LEU A 346 -8.98 2.22 24.87
C LEU A 346 -10.13 2.06 25.89
N ARG A 347 -9.82 1.92 27.18
CA ARG A 347 -10.84 1.89 28.25
C ARG A 347 -11.61 3.20 28.32
N LYS A 348 -10.93 4.35 28.35
CA LYS A 348 -11.53 5.69 28.33
C LYS A 348 -12.48 5.89 27.15
N MET A 349 -12.13 5.41 25.96
CA MET A 349 -13.02 5.44 24.78
C MET A 349 -14.32 4.66 25.04
N LEU A 350 -14.23 3.42 25.53
CA LEU A 350 -15.39 2.57 25.77
C LEU A 350 -16.30 3.14 26.88
N ASP A 351 -15.71 3.73 27.93
CA ASP A 351 -16.44 4.41 28.99
C ASP A 351 -17.12 5.71 28.50
N GLN A 352 -16.44 6.52 27.65
CA GLN A 352 -17.04 7.71 27.01
C GLN A 352 -18.23 7.36 26.11
N LEU A 353 -18.13 6.27 25.36
CA LEU A 353 -19.22 5.72 24.55
C LEU A 353 -20.31 5.01 25.39
N LYS A 354 -20.14 4.96 26.72
CA LYS A 354 -21.05 4.32 27.70
C LYS A 354 -21.31 2.83 27.41
N LEU A 355 -20.36 2.15 26.76
CA LEU A 355 -20.49 0.76 26.33
C LEU A 355 -20.10 -0.19 27.46
N LYS A 356 -21.01 -1.09 27.86
CA LYS A 356 -20.71 -2.19 28.80
C LYS A 356 -20.09 -3.43 28.11
N GLN A 357 -20.33 -3.58 26.81
CA GLN A 357 -19.83 -4.68 25.98
C GLN A 357 -19.74 -4.28 24.50
N VAL A 358 -18.84 -4.93 23.75
CA VAL A 358 -18.68 -4.82 22.29
C VAL A 358 -18.49 -6.22 21.72
N GLY A 359 -19.19 -6.59 20.63
CA GLY A 359 -19.00 -7.90 19.99
C GLY A 359 -19.24 -9.12 20.90
N LYS A 360 -20.16 -9.01 21.87
CA LYS A 360 -20.40 -9.97 22.95
C LYS A 360 -19.24 -10.17 23.94
N LEU A 361 -18.23 -9.28 23.95
CA LEU A 361 -17.23 -9.20 25.00
C LEU A 361 -17.54 -8.06 25.97
N LYS A 362 -17.48 -8.32 27.27
CA LYS A 362 -17.46 -7.27 28.30
C LYS A 362 -16.23 -6.37 28.08
N VAL A 363 -16.32 -5.09 28.42
CA VAL A 363 -15.17 -4.15 28.34
C VAL A 363 -13.93 -4.72 29.03
N GLU A 364 -14.08 -5.30 30.21
CA GLU A 364 -12.98 -5.90 30.95
C GLU A 364 -12.30 -7.07 30.20
N THR A 365 -13.04 -7.88 29.43
CA THR A 365 -12.42 -8.89 28.55
C THR A 365 -11.59 -8.24 27.44
N ILE A 366 -12.11 -7.15 26.85
CA ILE A 366 -11.44 -6.40 25.78
C ILE A 366 -10.12 -5.82 26.30
N ILE A 367 -10.13 -5.18 27.48
CA ILE A 367 -8.93 -4.62 28.12
C ILE A 367 -7.91 -5.71 28.43
N ARG A 368 -8.33 -6.86 28.95
CA ARG A 368 -7.47 -8.02 29.20
C ARG A 368 -6.79 -8.55 27.93
N LEU A 369 -7.57 -8.79 26.88
CA LEU A 369 -7.03 -9.24 25.58
C LEU A 369 -6.12 -8.18 24.94
N SER A 370 -6.47 -6.89 25.02
CA SER A 370 -5.64 -5.79 24.53
C SER A 370 -4.30 -5.70 25.24
N ARG A 371 -4.28 -5.79 26.59
CA ARG A 371 -3.05 -5.85 27.38
C ARG A 371 -2.20 -7.04 26.96
N PHE A 372 -2.80 -8.24 26.78
CA PHE A 372 -2.08 -9.43 26.32
C PHE A 372 -1.40 -9.22 24.96
N VAL A 373 -2.09 -8.60 23.99
CA VAL A 373 -1.52 -8.28 22.67
C VAL A 373 -0.39 -7.26 22.76
N MET A 374 -0.51 -6.24 23.60
CA MET A 374 0.53 -5.20 23.75
C MET A 374 1.79 -5.74 24.45
N THR A 375 1.64 -6.56 25.49
CA THR A 375 2.77 -7.06 26.28
C THR A 375 3.47 -8.28 25.69
N ASN A 376 2.86 -9.03 24.77
CA ASN A 376 3.46 -10.24 24.19
C ASN A 376 3.93 -10.03 22.74
N ASN A 377 4.69 -8.96 22.48
CA ASN A 377 5.27 -8.67 21.17
C ASN A 377 6.72 -9.15 21.09
N TYR A 378 6.94 -10.32 20.48
CA TYR A 378 8.26 -10.95 20.34
C TYR A 378 8.66 -11.09 18.87
N PHE A 379 9.94 -10.86 18.57
CA PHE A 379 10.44 -10.91 17.19
C PHE A 379 11.92 -11.31 17.12
N SER A 380 12.34 -11.78 15.94
CA SER A 380 13.75 -11.99 15.62
C SER A 380 14.35 -10.78 14.88
N TYR A 381 15.61 -10.47 15.20
CA TYR A 381 16.45 -9.53 14.46
C TYR A 381 17.90 -9.98 14.48
N ASN A 382 18.55 -9.97 13.31
CA ASN A 382 19.99 -10.28 13.17
C ASN A 382 20.48 -11.57 13.88
N GLY A 383 19.66 -12.62 13.90
CA GLY A 383 19.97 -13.90 14.56
C GLY A 383 19.68 -13.96 16.07
N GLN A 384 19.27 -12.86 16.68
CA GLN A 384 18.86 -12.77 18.08
C GLN A 384 17.34 -12.57 18.21
N PHE A 385 16.80 -12.87 19.40
CA PHE A 385 15.40 -12.68 19.74
C PHE A 385 15.21 -11.48 20.67
N TYR A 386 14.09 -10.79 20.53
CA TYR A 386 13.77 -9.56 21.24
C TYR A 386 12.33 -9.53 21.73
N HIS A 387 12.12 -8.84 22.84
CA HIS A 387 10.81 -8.48 23.39
C HIS A 387 10.60 -6.96 23.24
N GLN A 388 9.44 -6.54 22.74
CA GLN A 388 9.05 -5.13 22.74
C GLN A 388 8.39 -4.75 24.07
N VAL A 389 9.12 -3.98 24.88
CA VAL A 389 8.73 -3.54 26.23
C VAL A 389 8.04 -2.17 26.26
N ARG A 390 8.19 -1.36 25.21
CA ARG A 390 7.50 -0.06 25.03
C ARG A 390 6.85 0.02 23.66
N GLY A 391 5.70 0.68 23.55
CA GLY A 391 4.95 0.72 22.30
C GLY A 391 4.27 -0.61 21.97
N GLY A 392 3.62 -0.65 20.82
CA GLY A 392 3.15 -1.88 20.19
C GLY A 392 3.89 -2.15 18.88
N ALA A 393 3.77 -3.38 18.37
CA ALA A 393 4.42 -3.74 17.12
C ALA A 393 3.77 -2.99 15.94
N MET A 394 4.57 -2.29 15.11
CA MET A 394 4.08 -1.53 13.93
C MET A 394 3.35 -2.38 12.87
N GLY A 395 3.36 -3.71 12.98
CA GLY A 395 2.58 -4.64 12.15
C GLY A 395 1.34 -5.25 12.81
N SER A 396 1.05 -4.89 14.07
CA SER A 396 -0.12 -5.35 14.83
C SER A 396 -1.31 -4.42 14.54
N PRO A 397 -2.45 -4.94 14.03
CA PRO A 397 -3.62 -4.12 13.74
C PRO A 397 -4.16 -3.37 14.96
N LEU A 398 -4.28 -4.03 16.13
CA LEU A 398 -4.75 -3.39 17.36
C LEU A 398 -3.87 -2.22 17.82
N THR A 399 -2.56 -2.27 17.55
CA THR A 399 -1.64 -1.19 17.91
C THR A 399 -2.01 0.12 17.21
N LEU A 400 -2.53 0.08 15.98
CA LEU A 400 -3.06 1.27 15.30
C LEU A 400 -4.23 1.88 16.09
N THR A 401 -5.22 1.06 16.43
CA THR A 401 -6.42 1.51 17.14
C THR A 401 -6.09 2.02 18.55
N ILE A 402 -5.19 1.36 19.28
CA ILE A 402 -4.70 1.82 20.59
C ILE A 402 -3.96 3.16 20.48
N SER A 403 -3.02 3.32 19.54
CA SER A 403 -2.28 4.57 19.36
C SER A 403 -3.20 5.73 18.91
N ASN A 404 -4.21 5.43 18.10
CA ASN A 404 -5.24 6.40 17.71
C ASN A 404 -6.10 6.85 18.89
N CYS A 405 -6.52 5.93 19.78
CA CYS A 405 -7.22 6.26 21.02
C CYS A 405 -6.35 7.15 21.92
N TYR A 406 -5.08 6.77 22.11
CA TYR A 406 -4.11 7.53 22.92
C TYR A 406 -3.97 8.97 22.42
N MET A 407 -3.72 9.14 21.11
CA MET A 407 -3.60 10.46 20.48
C MET A 407 -4.89 11.26 20.57
N TYR A 408 -6.07 10.63 20.49
CA TYR A 408 -7.35 11.34 20.64
C TYR A 408 -7.52 11.98 22.01
N PHE A 409 -7.11 11.30 23.09
CA PHE A 409 -7.14 11.89 24.43
C PHE A 409 -6.07 12.97 24.63
N PHE A 410 -4.87 12.76 24.12
CA PHE A 410 -3.79 13.75 24.12
C PHE A 410 -4.20 15.04 23.39
N GLU A 411 -4.79 14.93 22.20
CA GLU A 411 -5.06 16.08 21.34
C GLU A 411 -6.30 16.90 21.73
N ARG A 412 -7.13 16.45 22.70
CA ARG A 412 -8.41 17.13 22.99
C ARG A 412 -8.26 18.60 23.38
N GLN A 413 -7.23 18.95 24.15
CA GLN A 413 -6.99 20.35 24.53
C GLN A 413 -6.57 21.19 23.31
N ILE A 414 -5.70 20.64 22.45
CA ILE A 414 -5.23 21.27 21.21
C ILE A 414 -6.40 21.52 20.26
N VAL A 415 -7.23 20.50 20.00
CA VAL A 415 -8.43 20.59 19.16
C VAL A 415 -9.35 21.71 19.62
N ASN A 416 -9.64 21.77 20.91
CA ASN A 416 -10.53 22.80 21.47
C ASN A 416 -9.91 24.20 21.35
N GLN A 417 -8.62 24.36 21.67
CA GLN A 417 -7.89 25.62 21.58
C GLN A 417 -7.88 26.20 20.15
N ILE A 418 -7.63 25.35 19.15
CA ILE A 418 -7.61 25.72 17.73
C ILE A 418 -9.02 26.10 17.25
N ARG A 419 -10.04 25.32 17.58
CA ARG A 419 -11.44 25.61 17.19
C ARG A 419 -11.99 26.88 17.82
N ASN A 420 -11.66 27.16 19.07
CA ASN A 420 -12.05 28.39 19.76
C ASN A 420 -11.43 29.64 19.12
N SER A 421 -10.37 29.48 18.31
CA SER A 421 -9.74 30.54 17.52
C SER A 421 -10.20 30.54 16.04
N SER A 422 -11.34 29.92 15.75
CA SER A 422 -11.88 29.68 14.41
C SER A 422 -10.95 28.93 13.46
N GLY A 423 -9.92 28.23 13.96
CA GLY A 423 -9.02 27.40 13.17
C GLY A 423 -9.57 26.00 12.89
N LEU A 424 -8.92 25.27 11.99
CA LEU A 424 -9.13 23.83 11.82
C LEU A 424 -8.00 23.03 12.45
N TYR A 425 -8.34 21.88 13.00
CA TYR A 425 -7.43 20.82 13.41
C TYR A 425 -7.92 19.50 12.80
N PHE A 426 -7.04 18.76 12.13
CA PHE A 426 -7.28 17.38 11.72
C PHE A 426 -6.03 16.51 11.81
N ARG A 427 -6.17 15.29 12.31
CA ARG A 427 -5.11 14.27 12.33
C ARG A 427 -5.36 13.14 11.33
N TYR A 428 -4.31 12.71 10.65
CA TYR A 428 -4.22 11.44 9.92
C TYR A 428 -3.16 10.57 10.59
N ILE A 429 -3.57 9.72 11.52
CA ILE A 429 -2.67 8.79 12.25
C ILE A 429 -1.53 9.54 12.98
N ASP A 430 -0.33 9.59 12.39
CA ASP A 430 0.91 10.23 12.87
C ASP A 430 1.16 11.64 12.27
N ASP A 431 0.44 12.03 11.22
CA ASP A 431 0.49 13.36 10.61
C ASP A 431 -0.66 14.25 11.15
N ILE A 432 -0.37 15.43 11.73
CA ILE A 432 -1.37 16.43 12.16
C ILE A 432 -1.35 17.65 11.23
N PHE A 433 -2.52 18.21 10.94
CA PHE A 433 -2.71 19.45 10.18
C PHE A 433 -3.52 20.46 10.98
N ILE A 434 -3.04 21.70 11.01
CA ILE A 434 -3.70 22.86 11.59
C ILE A 434 -3.72 23.99 10.54
N THR A 435 -4.83 24.75 10.47
CA THR A 435 -4.85 26.07 9.84
C THR A 435 -5.47 27.10 10.77
N ILE A 436 -4.81 28.25 10.92
CA ILE A 436 -5.16 29.24 11.95
C ILE A 436 -4.62 30.65 11.59
N ASN A 437 -5.27 31.67 12.13
CA ASN A 437 -4.96 33.09 11.91
C ASN A 437 -4.18 33.70 13.09
N TRP A 438 -3.34 32.92 13.76
CA TRP A 438 -2.47 33.39 14.85
C TRP A 438 -1.11 33.88 14.31
N PRO A 439 -0.43 34.81 14.99
CA PRO A 439 0.97 35.11 14.70
C PRO A 439 1.86 33.87 14.85
N VAL A 440 2.82 33.67 13.93
CA VAL A 440 3.77 32.53 13.93
C VAL A 440 4.41 32.30 15.31
N ARG A 441 4.84 33.38 15.97
CA ARG A 441 5.46 33.35 17.32
C ARG A 441 4.55 32.74 18.40
N HIS A 442 3.24 32.94 18.29
CA HIS A 442 2.27 32.38 19.24
C HIS A 442 2.07 30.89 18.99
N LEU A 443 1.92 30.50 17.71
CA LEU A 443 1.75 29.09 17.34
C LEU A 443 2.99 28.25 17.68
N LEU A 444 4.21 28.78 17.51
CA LEU A 444 5.44 28.12 17.97
C LEU A 444 5.44 27.89 19.49
N LYS A 445 5.13 28.93 20.28
CA LYS A 445 5.07 28.84 21.74
C LYS A 445 4.03 27.81 22.21
N GLU A 446 2.89 27.71 21.54
CA GLU A 446 1.88 26.71 21.85
C GLU A 446 2.32 25.29 21.42
N VAL A 447 3.03 25.11 20.30
CA VAL A 447 3.67 23.82 19.96
C VAL A 447 4.69 23.38 21.02
N ASP A 448 5.50 24.31 21.55
CA ASP A 448 6.44 24.04 22.65
C ASP A 448 5.72 23.68 23.96
N ARG A 449 4.51 24.20 24.17
CA ARG A 449 3.63 23.85 25.28
C ARG A 449 2.98 22.48 25.09
N TRP A 450 2.47 22.17 23.90
CA TRP A 450 1.85 20.89 23.57
C TRP A 450 2.88 19.73 23.67
N ASN A 451 4.14 19.98 23.35
CA ASN A 451 5.27 19.06 23.59
C ASN A 451 5.52 18.75 25.09
N LYS A 452 4.84 19.41 26.02
CA LYS A 452 4.92 19.18 27.47
C LYS A 452 3.66 18.52 28.04
N PHE A 453 2.65 18.25 27.21
CA PHE A 453 1.42 17.56 27.65
C PHE A 453 1.67 16.08 27.95
N ASP A 454 2.67 15.46 27.32
CA ASP A 454 3.03 14.06 27.49
C ASP A 454 4.50 13.84 27.11
N GLU A 455 5.30 13.28 28.02
CA GLU A 455 6.72 12.97 27.78
C GLU A 455 6.96 11.95 26.65
N ASN A 456 5.93 11.18 26.29
CA ASN A 456 5.98 10.15 25.25
C ASN A 456 5.68 10.69 23.85
N ILE A 457 5.11 11.90 23.73
CA ILE A 457 4.65 12.46 22.47
C ILE A 457 5.51 13.66 22.07
N LYS A 458 6.39 13.44 21.09
CA LYS A 458 7.23 14.49 20.50
C LYS A 458 6.63 15.01 19.20
N LEU A 459 6.22 16.29 19.22
CA LEU A 459 5.60 17.01 18.10
C LEU A 459 6.65 17.82 17.34
N SER A 460 6.83 17.55 16.04
CA SER A 460 7.73 18.32 15.15
C SER A 460 6.94 19.14 14.15
N ALA A 461 6.73 20.43 14.44
CA ALA A 461 5.94 21.34 13.60
C ALA A 461 6.73 21.98 12.44
N ASN A 462 6.02 22.27 11.35
CA ASN A 462 6.44 23.13 10.25
C ASN A 462 5.30 24.11 9.96
N ILE A 463 5.59 25.42 9.97
CA ILE A 463 4.60 26.50 9.91
C ILE A 463 4.93 27.43 8.73
N GLY A 464 3.93 27.80 7.95
CA GLY A 464 4.08 28.80 6.89
C GLY A 464 2.81 29.06 6.09
N SER A 465 2.90 29.97 5.11
CA SER A 465 1.86 30.17 4.08
C SER A 465 1.79 29.02 3.08
N ILE A 466 2.79 28.14 3.04
CA ILE A 466 2.83 26.92 2.24
C ILE A 466 3.06 25.73 3.16
N ALA A 467 2.25 24.67 3.06
CA ALA A 467 2.44 23.43 3.79
C ALA A 467 2.05 22.19 2.97
N ASN A 468 2.65 21.07 3.35
CA ASN A 468 2.44 19.77 2.72
C ASN A 468 1.87 18.79 3.73
N PHE A 469 0.71 18.20 3.42
CA PHE A 469 0.05 17.20 4.24
C PHE A 469 -0.33 15.99 3.38
N LEU A 470 0.11 14.79 3.77
CA LEU A 470 -0.02 13.56 2.97
C LEU A 470 0.55 13.70 1.55
N ASP A 471 -0.33 13.76 0.54
CA ASP A 471 0.00 14.00 -0.87
C ASP A 471 -0.65 15.28 -1.44
N LEU A 472 -1.02 16.21 -0.55
CA LEU A 472 -1.58 17.54 -0.84
C LEU A 472 -0.56 18.63 -0.48
N ASN A 473 -0.35 19.57 -1.39
CA ASN A 473 0.31 20.86 -1.12
C ASN A 473 -0.78 21.93 -0.99
N MET A 474 -0.68 22.78 0.02
CA MET A 474 -1.58 23.90 0.30
C MET A 474 -0.75 25.19 0.34
N GLU A 475 -1.27 26.25 -0.23
CA GLU A 475 -0.62 27.55 -0.33
C GLU A 475 -1.67 28.66 -0.13
N ASN A 476 -1.33 29.67 0.66
CA ASN A 476 -2.09 30.89 0.82
C ASN A 476 -1.56 31.93 -0.17
N ARG A 477 -2.33 32.21 -1.23
CA ARG A 477 -2.03 33.27 -2.20
C ARG A 477 -2.91 34.47 -1.89
N GLU A 478 -2.37 35.41 -1.12
CA GLU A 478 -3.02 36.70 -0.83
C GLU A 478 -4.46 36.58 -0.28
N GLY A 479 -4.71 35.56 0.56
CA GLY A 479 -6.03 35.28 1.12
C GLY A 479 -6.89 34.32 0.28
N GLN A 480 -6.30 33.66 -0.72
CA GLN A 480 -6.94 32.58 -1.47
C GLN A 480 -6.25 31.24 -1.24
N LEU A 481 -7.05 30.20 -0.98
CA LEU A 481 -6.58 28.83 -0.84
C LEU A 481 -6.21 28.24 -2.21
N TYR A 482 -4.93 28.02 -2.44
CA TYR A 482 -4.40 27.29 -3.58
C TYR A 482 -3.98 25.87 -3.16
N THR A 483 -4.34 24.86 -3.95
CA THR A 483 -4.01 23.46 -3.63
C THR A 483 -3.50 22.72 -4.86
N THR A 484 -2.52 21.84 -4.67
CA THR A 484 -1.91 21.02 -5.73
C THR A 484 -1.51 19.65 -5.20
N VAL A 485 -1.12 18.73 -6.10
CA VAL A 485 -0.59 17.43 -5.69
C VAL A 485 0.85 17.59 -5.18
N PHE A 486 1.09 17.18 -3.94
CA PHE A 486 2.44 17.10 -3.39
C PHE A 486 3.11 15.76 -3.74
N GLN A 487 4.38 15.86 -4.13
CA GLN A 487 5.28 14.73 -4.27
C GLN A 487 6.58 15.10 -3.55
N LYS A 488 7.08 14.24 -2.65
CA LYS A 488 8.34 14.52 -1.93
C LYS A 488 9.50 14.69 -2.94
N PRO A 489 10.52 15.53 -2.68
CA PRO A 489 11.63 15.74 -3.63
C PRO A 489 12.36 14.45 -4.06
N SER A 490 12.37 13.42 -3.21
CA SER A 490 12.92 12.10 -3.52
C SER A 490 11.98 11.19 -4.32
N TYR A 491 10.85 11.69 -4.82
CA TYR A 491 9.83 10.88 -5.47
C TYR A 491 10.29 10.50 -6.87
N GLU A 492 10.67 9.24 -7.00
CA GLU A 492 10.88 8.63 -8.30
C GLU A 492 9.51 8.45 -8.99
N PRO A 493 9.41 8.71 -10.31
CA PRO A 493 8.22 8.42 -11.10
C PRO A 493 8.08 6.90 -11.31
N TYR A 494 7.96 6.14 -10.22
CA TYR A 494 7.77 4.70 -10.20
C TYR A 494 6.30 4.35 -10.00
N TYR A 495 5.65 4.03 -11.12
CA TYR A 495 4.41 3.27 -11.11
C TYR A 495 4.71 1.80 -11.36
N LEU A 496 3.71 0.95 -11.17
CA LEU A 496 3.83 -0.46 -11.54
C LEU A 496 4.12 -0.55 -13.06
N PRO A 497 5.28 -1.06 -13.51
CA PRO A 497 5.63 -1.01 -14.93
C PRO A 497 4.63 -1.81 -15.77
N PHE A 498 4.20 -1.26 -16.91
CA PHE A 498 3.12 -1.85 -17.69
C PHE A 498 3.47 -3.24 -18.26
N ASN A 499 4.76 -3.46 -18.52
CA ASN A 499 5.34 -4.75 -18.92
C ASN A 499 5.44 -5.78 -17.78
N SER A 500 5.03 -5.45 -16.55
CA SER A 500 4.94 -6.41 -15.46
C SER A 500 3.68 -7.29 -15.56
N ILE A 501 3.80 -8.52 -15.07
CA ILE A 501 2.77 -9.57 -15.10
C ILE A 501 1.80 -9.40 -13.92
N HIS A 502 1.17 -8.23 -13.89
CA HIS A 502 0.02 -7.95 -13.04
C HIS A 502 -1.26 -7.91 -13.89
N PRO A 503 -2.44 -8.19 -13.31
CA PRO A 503 -3.72 -8.06 -13.99
C PRO A 503 -3.88 -6.73 -14.72
N LEU A 504 -4.48 -6.77 -15.91
CA LEU A 504 -4.65 -5.58 -16.73
C LEU A 504 -5.53 -4.51 -16.04
N HIS A 505 -6.54 -4.93 -15.26
CA HIS A 505 -7.39 -4.00 -14.50
C HIS A 505 -6.58 -3.20 -13.46
N MET A 506 -5.62 -3.83 -12.75
CA MET A 506 -4.76 -3.12 -11.80
C MET A 506 -3.91 -2.06 -12.51
N LYS A 507 -3.40 -2.41 -13.70
CA LYS A 507 -2.60 -1.48 -14.51
C LYS A 507 -3.45 -0.35 -15.07
N LYS A 508 -4.65 -0.62 -15.59
CA LYS A 508 -5.61 0.41 -16.07
C LYS A 508 -6.09 1.34 -14.95
N ASN A 509 -6.26 0.83 -13.73
CA ASN A 509 -6.70 1.65 -12.59
C ASN A 509 -5.67 2.70 -12.13
N ILE A 510 -4.39 2.54 -12.45
CA ILE A 510 -3.31 3.47 -12.07
C ILE A 510 -3.50 4.86 -12.72
N PRO A 511 -3.50 5.02 -14.07
CA PRO A 511 -3.75 6.32 -14.70
C PRO A 511 -5.12 6.92 -14.32
N PHE A 512 -6.16 6.09 -14.21
CA PHE A 512 -7.50 6.52 -13.75
C PHE A 512 -7.43 7.17 -12.36
N ALA A 513 -6.87 6.48 -11.36
CA ALA A 513 -6.83 6.95 -9.98
C ALA A 513 -5.92 8.19 -9.81
N MET A 514 -4.82 8.24 -10.56
CA MET A 514 -3.89 9.37 -10.52
C MET A 514 -4.50 10.65 -11.12
N LEU A 515 -5.18 10.57 -12.26
CA LEU A 515 -5.86 11.74 -12.84
C LEU A 515 -7.03 12.19 -11.95
N LEU A 516 -7.80 11.24 -11.39
CA LEU A 516 -8.86 11.56 -10.43
C LEU A 516 -8.30 12.32 -9.21
N ARG A 517 -7.14 11.92 -8.68
CA ARG A 517 -6.44 12.67 -7.63
C ARG A 517 -6.03 14.06 -8.12
N ALA A 518 -5.43 14.17 -9.31
CA ALA A 518 -4.98 15.45 -9.85
C ALA A 518 -6.13 16.45 -9.93
N ILE A 519 -7.29 16.08 -10.49
CA ILE A 519 -8.47 16.96 -10.58
C ILE A 519 -8.97 17.37 -9.18
N ARG A 520 -8.97 16.45 -8.21
CA ARG A 520 -9.43 16.74 -6.85
C ARG A 520 -8.52 17.70 -6.09
N TYR A 521 -7.21 17.56 -6.25
CA TYR A 521 -6.24 18.32 -5.46
C TYR A 521 -5.87 19.65 -6.11
N CYS A 522 -5.77 19.72 -7.44
CA CYS A 522 -5.45 20.94 -8.15
C CYS A 522 -6.61 21.95 -8.05
N SER A 523 -6.41 23.11 -7.43
CA SER A 523 -7.44 24.16 -7.31
C SER A 523 -7.64 24.93 -8.62
N THR A 524 -6.63 24.99 -9.50
CA THR A 524 -6.71 25.71 -10.78
C THR A 524 -6.51 24.77 -11.98
N PHE A 525 -7.03 25.20 -13.14
CA PHE A 525 -6.90 24.46 -14.38
C PHE A 525 -5.43 24.30 -14.82
N GLU A 526 -4.62 25.36 -14.66
CA GLU A 526 -3.20 25.34 -14.99
C GLU A 526 -2.44 24.31 -14.13
N SER A 527 -2.67 24.28 -12.82
CA SER A 527 -2.02 23.30 -11.95
C SER A 527 -2.43 21.87 -12.28
N TYR A 528 -3.70 21.68 -12.68
CA TYR A 528 -4.21 20.40 -13.18
C TYR A 528 -3.54 19.98 -14.49
N LEU A 529 -3.36 20.89 -15.46
CA LEU A 529 -2.65 20.58 -16.71
C LEU A 529 -1.19 20.19 -16.45
N ASN A 530 -0.49 20.94 -15.60
CA ASN A 530 0.89 20.67 -15.22
C ASN A 530 1.02 19.28 -14.55
N GLU A 531 0.15 18.95 -13.59
CA GLU A 531 0.13 17.61 -13.00
C GLU A 531 -0.25 16.53 -14.04
N ARG A 532 -1.28 16.75 -14.87
CA ARG A 532 -1.68 15.81 -15.94
C ARG A 532 -0.53 15.42 -16.85
N GLU A 533 0.30 16.38 -17.29
CA GLU A 533 1.43 16.07 -18.15
C GLU A 533 2.60 15.42 -17.40
N LYS A 534 2.89 15.83 -16.16
CA LYS A 534 3.81 15.09 -15.27
C LYS A 534 3.38 13.62 -15.13
N LEU A 535 2.09 13.37 -14.91
CA LEU A 535 1.53 12.03 -14.81
C LEU A 535 1.66 11.26 -16.13
N ARG A 536 1.32 11.85 -17.28
CA ARG A 536 1.48 11.22 -18.60
C ARG A 536 2.93 10.82 -18.85
N MET A 537 3.88 11.72 -18.62
CA MET A 537 5.31 11.46 -18.80
C MET A 537 5.81 10.34 -17.89
N ALA A 538 5.41 10.34 -16.61
CA ALA A 538 5.77 9.28 -15.68
C ALA A 538 5.14 7.91 -16.06
N LEU A 539 3.91 7.88 -16.58
CA LEU A 539 3.28 6.66 -17.10
C LEU A 539 4.04 6.12 -18.33
N LEU A 540 4.44 7.00 -19.26
CA LEU A 540 5.25 6.67 -20.44
C LEU A 540 6.62 6.09 -20.07
N LEU A 541 7.31 6.67 -19.07
CA LEU A 541 8.55 6.12 -18.51
C LEU A 541 8.35 4.69 -17.98
N ASN A 542 7.19 4.41 -17.36
CA ASN A 542 6.76 3.08 -16.91
C ASN A 542 6.16 2.19 -18.03
N LYS A 543 6.34 2.58 -19.29
CA LYS A 543 5.98 1.83 -20.52
C LYS A 543 4.48 1.60 -20.73
N TYR A 544 3.64 2.47 -20.18
CA TYR A 544 2.22 2.50 -20.52
C TYR A 544 2.03 2.93 -21.99
N PRO A 545 1.18 2.23 -22.79
CA PRO A 545 0.81 2.70 -24.12
C PRO A 545 -0.05 3.95 -24.06
N ASN A 546 0.22 4.96 -24.91
CA ASN A 546 -0.56 6.21 -24.99
C ASN A 546 -2.07 5.96 -25.02
N LYS A 547 -2.54 5.11 -25.95
CA LYS A 547 -3.97 4.74 -26.04
C LYS A 547 -4.58 4.31 -24.71
N ILE A 548 -3.84 3.59 -23.85
CA ILE A 548 -4.35 3.20 -22.52
C ILE A 548 -4.34 4.38 -21.54
N ILE A 549 -3.37 5.29 -21.62
CA ILE A 549 -3.37 6.52 -20.81
C ILE A 549 -4.60 7.36 -21.19
N ASP A 550 -4.81 7.60 -22.48
CA ASP A 550 -5.89 8.44 -22.99
C ASP A 550 -7.28 7.81 -22.74
N GLU A 551 -7.44 6.50 -22.99
CA GLU A 551 -8.63 5.72 -22.59
C GLU A 551 -8.96 5.94 -21.10
N GLN A 552 -7.97 5.77 -20.21
CA GLN A 552 -8.22 5.84 -18.77
C GLN A 552 -8.39 7.27 -18.26
N PHE A 553 -7.81 8.27 -18.92
CA PHE A 553 -8.05 9.68 -18.66
C PHE A 553 -9.48 10.07 -19.04
N ASN A 554 -9.94 9.69 -20.23
CA ASN A 554 -11.32 9.92 -20.67
C ASN A 554 -12.33 9.18 -19.80
N ASN A 555 -12.02 7.94 -19.37
CA ASN A 555 -12.86 7.18 -18.44
C ASN A 555 -13.06 7.86 -17.08
N VAL A 556 -12.14 8.73 -16.62
CA VAL A 556 -12.39 9.56 -15.43
C VAL A 556 -13.53 10.53 -15.72
N LEU A 557 -13.44 11.31 -16.80
CA LEU A 557 -14.44 12.31 -17.17
C LEU A 557 -15.82 11.67 -17.40
N VAL A 558 -15.89 10.62 -18.22
CA VAL A 558 -17.13 9.88 -18.51
C VAL A 558 -17.77 9.33 -17.23
N LYS A 559 -16.98 8.81 -16.28
CA LYS A 559 -17.51 8.27 -15.02
C LYS A 559 -18.16 9.32 -14.11
N PHE A 560 -17.85 10.61 -14.28
CA PHE A 560 -18.52 11.71 -13.59
C PHE A 560 -19.52 12.46 -14.51
N GLY A 561 -19.88 11.86 -15.65
CA GLY A 561 -20.80 12.46 -16.63
C GLY A 561 -20.28 13.80 -17.17
N ILE A 562 -19.03 13.81 -17.61
CA ILE A 562 -18.36 14.95 -18.24
C ILE A 562 -18.00 14.51 -19.66
N ASN A 563 -18.75 15.02 -20.64
CA ASN A 563 -18.63 14.64 -22.05
C ASN A 563 -17.85 15.68 -22.88
N GLU A 564 -17.40 16.77 -22.26
CA GLU A 564 -16.58 17.84 -22.85
C GLU A 564 -15.16 17.84 -22.24
N PRO A 565 -14.13 18.33 -22.96
CA PRO A 565 -12.80 18.51 -22.38
C PRO A 565 -12.81 19.54 -21.24
N LEU A 566 -11.92 19.36 -20.25
CA LEU A 566 -11.70 20.38 -19.23
C LEU A 566 -10.99 21.59 -19.85
N THR A 567 -11.50 22.79 -19.58
CA THR A 567 -11.02 24.10 -20.05
C THR A 567 -10.89 25.06 -18.87
N PRO A 568 -10.20 26.22 -18.99
CA PRO A 568 -10.13 27.20 -17.91
C PRO A 568 -11.51 27.63 -17.38
N VAL A 569 -12.49 27.72 -18.28
CA VAL A 569 -13.86 28.17 -17.99
C VAL A 569 -14.68 27.10 -17.25
N ASN A 570 -14.63 25.84 -17.70
CA ASN A 570 -15.49 24.79 -17.14
C ASN A 570 -14.85 24.00 -15.98
N TYR A 571 -13.52 24.16 -15.75
CA TYR A 571 -12.76 23.34 -14.80
C TYR A 571 -13.31 23.37 -13.38
N ASN A 572 -13.55 24.56 -12.80
CA ASN A 572 -13.98 24.69 -11.41
C ASN A 572 -15.35 24.01 -11.17
N ARG A 573 -16.29 24.18 -12.10
CA ARG A 573 -17.62 23.52 -12.07
C ARG A 573 -17.48 22.00 -12.04
N PHE A 574 -16.66 21.43 -12.92
CA PHE A 574 -16.48 19.98 -13.01
C PHE A 574 -15.61 19.39 -11.91
N ARG A 575 -14.60 20.10 -11.45
CA ARG A 575 -13.84 19.78 -10.25
C ARG A 575 -14.77 19.66 -9.04
N GLN A 576 -15.64 20.64 -8.83
CA GLN A 576 -16.60 20.63 -7.73
C GLN A 576 -17.54 19.41 -7.83
N LYS A 577 -18.11 19.14 -9.02
CA LYS A 577 -18.89 17.92 -9.30
C LYS A 577 -18.15 16.62 -8.91
N ILE A 578 -16.85 16.52 -9.22
CA ILE A 578 -16.00 15.35 -8.91
C ILE A 578 -15.66 15.21 -7.41
N ILE A 579 -15.64 16.33 -6.68
CA ILE A 579 -15.43 16.39 -5.24
C ILE A 579 -16.71 15.99 -4.51
N ASP A 580 -17.84 16.57 -4.89
CA ASP A 580 -19.13 16.33 -4.22
C ASP A 580 -19.67 14.94 -4.53
N SER A 581 -19.38 14.39 -5.72
CA SER A 581 -19.70 13.01 -6.08
C SER A 581 -19.09 12.01 -5.07
N PRO A 582 -19.92 11.24 -4.33
CA PRO A 582 -19.41 10.16 -3.50
C PRO A 582 -18.75 9.11 -4.41
N ILE A 583 -17.54 8.67 -4.05
CA ILE A 583 -17.07 7.41 -4.61
C ILE A 583 -17.98 6.34 -4.03
N LYS A 584 -18.76 5.63 -4.86
CA LYS A 584 -19.42 4.40 -4.42
C LYS A 584 -18.37 3.51 -3.79
N GLU A 585 -18.42 3.35 -2.47
CA GLU A 585 -17.54 2.43 -1.77
C GLU A 585 -17.70 1.05 -2.40
N LYS A 586 -16.58 0.35 -2.55
CA LYS A 586 -16.64 -1.00 -3.07
C LYS A 586 -17.32 -1.86 -2.00
N LEU A 587 -18.58 -2.22 -2.25
CA LEU A 587 -19.39 -3.06 -1.36
C LEU A 587 -18.52 -4.14 -0.73
N SER A 588 -18.59 -4.25 0.60
CA SER A 588 -17.89 -5.29 1.34
C SER A 588 -18.26 -6.64 0.74
N VAL A 589 -17.25 -7.48 0.50
CA VAL A 589 -17.52 -8.81 -0.06
C VAL A 589 -18.31 -9.58 0.99
N ASN A 590 -19.54 -9.94 0.64
CA ASN A 590 -20.35 -10.82 1.46
C ASN A 590 -19.68 -12.21 1.46
N TYR A 591 -18.94 -12.51 2.54
CA TYR A 591 -18.20 -13.75 2.69
C TYR A 591 -19.09 -14.99 2.89
N ASP A 592 -20.42 -14.85 2.94
CA ASP A 592 -21.35 -15.98 2.91
C ASP A 592 -21.73 -16.29 1.45
N LYS A 593 -21.99 -15.26 0.64
CA LYS A 593 -22.37 -15.32 -0.78
C LYS A 593 -21.21 -15.22 -1.77
N SER A 594 -19.95 -15.30 -1.31
CA SER A 594 -18.79 -15.18 -2.19
C SER A 594 -17.63 -16.09 -1.80
N ILE A 595 -16.84 -16.48 -2.79
CA ILE A 595 -15.65 -17.30 -2.63
C ILE A 595 -14.44 -16.65 -3.32
N PHE A 596 -13.49 -16.15 -2.53
CA PHE A 596 -12.23 -15.65 -3.08
C PHE A 596 -11.33 -16.79 -3.53
N VAL A 597 -11.15 -16.91 -4.85
CA VAL A 597 -10.28 -17.88 -5.50
C VAL A 597 -9.02 -17.17 -5.99
N HIS A 598 -7.83 -17.72 -5.73
CA HIS A 598 -6.59 -17.07 -6.11
C HIS A 598 -5.66 -18.00 -6.90
N PHE A 599 -5.29 -17.56 -8.10
CA PHE A 599 -4.34 -18.26 -8.97
C PHE A 599 -3.08 -17.45 -9.22
N THR A 600 -1.96 -18.12 -9.47
CA THR A 600 -0.68 -17.48 -9.83
C THR A 600 -0.74 -17.00 -11.28
N TYR A 601 -0.84 -15.69 -11.48
CA TYR A 601 -1.08 -15.09 -12.79
C TYR A 601 0.16 -15.12 -13.70
N CYS A 602 -0.02 -15.57 -14.94
CA CYS A 602 0.96 -15.44 -16.04
C CYS A 602 0.35 -14.78 -17.29
N SER A 603 1.18 -14.39 -18.27
CA SER A 603 0.75 -13.53 -19.40
C SER A 603 -0.36 -14.10 -20.29
N SER A 604 -0.45 -15.43 -20.39
CA SER A 604 -1.45 -16.19 -21.13
C SER A 604 -2.83 -16.20 -20.46
N MET A 605 -2.92 -16.00 -19.15
CA MET A 605 -4.18 -16.04 -18.38
C MET A 605 -5.09 -14.82 -18.58
N LYS A 606 -4.89 -13.98 -19.61
CA LYS A 606 -5.76 -12.82 -19.89
C LYS A 606 -7.22 -13.20 -20.09
N ILE A 607 -7.47 -14.33 -20.76
CA ILE A 607 -8.81 -14.87 -21.03
C ILE A 607 -9.30 -15.84 -19.95
N PHE A 608 -8.49 -16.10 -18.92
CA PHE A 608 -8.83 -17.04 -17.85
C PHE A 608 -10.11 -16.66 -17.11
N PRO A 609 -10.39 -15.38 -16.75
CA PRO A 609 -11.61 -15.05 -16.02
C PRO A 609 -12.88 -15.46 -16.75
N ILE A 610 -12.96 -15.17 -18.06
CA ILE A 610 -14.12 -15.54 -18.89
C ILE A 610 -14.27 -17.07 -18.90
N LYS A 611 -13.20 -17.80 -19.26
CA LYS A 611 -13.23 -19.26 -19.30
C LYS A 611 -13.52 -19.92 -17.94
N PHE A 612 -13.07 -19.31 -16.84
CA PHE A 612 -13.36 -19.77 -15.49
C PHE A 612 -14.83 -19.60 -15.14
N HIS A 613 -15.44 -18.43 -15.44
CA HIS A 613 -16.87 -18.21 -15.17
C HIS A 613 -17.74 -19.13 -16.03
N THR A 614 -17.48 -19.26 -17.35
CA THR A 614 -18.18 -20.24 -18.20
C THR A 614 -18.08 -21.68 -17.65
N LEU A 615 -16.92 -22.06 -17.10
CA LEU A 615 -16.73 -23.37 -16.46
C LEU A 615 -17.44 -23.47 -15.10
N TRP A 616 -17.49 -22.38 -14.33
CA TRP A 616 -18.22 -22.31 -13.06
C TRP A 616 -19.71 -22.53 -13.29
N ASP A 617 -20.30 -21.77 -14.21
CA ASP A 617 -21.73 -21.78 -14.51
C ASP A 617 -22.15 -23.19 -15.00
N LYS A 618 -21.37 -23.81 -15.90
CA LYS A 618 -21.55 -25.21 -16.34
C LYS A 618 -21.73 -26.22 -15.21
N TYR A 619 -21.06 -26.04 -14.07
CA TYR A 619 -21.07 -27.00 -12.96
C TYR A 619 -21.92 -26.58 -11.75
N PHE A 620 -22.15 -25.27 -11.56
CA PHE A 620 -22.69 -24.75 -10.31
C PHE A 620 -23.96 -23.91 -10.45
N ASP A 621 -24.36 -23.47 -11.65
CA ASP A 621 -25.56 -22.65 -11.90
C ASP A 621 -26.86 -23.29 -11.34
N LYS A 622 -26.98 -24.61 -11.45
CA LYS A 622 -28.10 -25.41 -10.91
C LYS A 622 -27.74 -26.20 -9.65
N SER A 623 -26.69 -25.81 -8.93
CA SER A 623 -26.21 -26.51 -7.73
C SER A 623 -26.71 -25.88 -6.41
N PRO A 624 -26.62 -26.58 -5.27
CA PRO A 624 -26.92 -26.03 -3.94
C PRO A 624 -26.00 -24.89 -3.46
N ILE A 625 -25.06 -24.44 -4.30
CA ILE A 625 -24.15 -23.31 -4.05
C ILE A 625 -24.22 -22.26 -5.17
N ASN A 626 -25.30 -22.23 -5.97
CA ASN A 626 -25.43 -21.31 -7.11
C ASN A 626 -25.45 -19.82 -6.71
N GLU A 627 -25.81 -19.52 -5.46
CA GLU A 627 -25.72 -18.18 -4.87
C GLU A 627 -24.29 -17.74 -4.53
N VAL A 628 -23.31 -18.65 -4.60
CA VAL A 628 -21.91 -18.38 -4.27
C VAL A 628 -21.19 -17.77 -5.48
N THR A 629 -20.90 -16.47 -5.41
CA THR A 629 -20.15 -15.76 -6.47
C THR A 629 -18.63 -15.99 -6.32
N PRO A 630 -17.94 -16.56 -7.33
CA PRO A 630 -16.49 -16.69 -7.28
C PRO A 630 -15.79 -15.37 -7.64
N ILE A 631 -14.90 -14.91 -6.76
CA ILE A 631 -14.11 -13.70 -6.98
C ILE A 631 -12.66 -14.09 -7.26
N LEU A 632 -12.23 -13.90 -8.50
CA LEU A 632 -10.89 -14.21 -8.97
C LEU A 632 -9.87 -13.15 -8.54
N GLY A 633 -9.08 -13.47 -7.52
CA GLY A 633 -7.87 -12.76 -7.13
C GLY A 633 -6.62 -13.36 -7.79
N THR A 634 -5.49 -12.65 -7.72
CA THR A 634 -4.20 -13.15 -8.22
C THR A 634 -3.17 -13.29 -7.11
N ARG A 635 -2.62 -14.49 -6.95
CA ARG A 635 -1.52 -14.79 -6.03
C ARG A 635 -0.19 -14.46 -6.68
N ASN A 636 0.32 -13.25 -6.48
CA ASN A 636 1.56 -12.84 -7.12
C ASN A 636 2.62 -12.40 -6.09
N VAL A 637 3.28 -13.41 -5.54
CA VAL A 637 4.13 -13.36 -4.34
C VAL A 637 5.63 -13.52 -4.61
N ASN A 638 6.04 -13.50 -5.89
CA ASN A 638 7.44 -13.66 -6.34
C ASN A 638 7.96 -12.40 -7.06
N ASN A 639 7.67 -11.22 -6.50
CA ASN A 639 8.21 -9.96 -7.00
C ASN A 639 9.74 -9.85 -6.87
N LEU A 640 10.32 -8.88 -7.56
CA LEU A 640 11.76 -8.67 -7.63
C LEU A 640 12.37 -8.37 -6.24
N GLN A 641 11.67 -7.65 -5.37
CA GLN A 641 12.07 -7.49 -3.96
C GLN A 641 12.28 -8.84 -3.29
N ARG A 642 11.31 -9.77 -3.36
CA ARG A 642 11.46 -11.09 -2.74
C ARG A 642 12.57 -11.90 -3.39
N ARG A 643 12.72 -11.84 -4.72
CA ARG A 643 13.82 -12.53 -5.41
C ARG A 643 15.21 -12.03 -5.02
N LEU A 644 15.39 -10.74 -4.75
CA LEU A 644 16.69 -10.16 -4.39
C LEU A 644 16.97 -10.10 -2.89
N ILE A 645 15.98 -9.66 -2.08
CA ILE A 645 16.14 -9.33 -0.66
C ILE A 645 15.77 -10.51 0.25
N HIS A 646 14.73 -11.28 -0.10
CA HIS A 646 14.22 -12.36 0.75
C HIS A 646 14.59 -13.73 0.19
N THR A 647 15.85 -14.12 0.34
CA THR A 647 16.17 -15.56 0.40
C THR A 647 15.55 -16.14 1.67
N LYS A 648 14.85 -17.27 1.56
CA LYS A 648 14.83 -18.20 2.68
C LYS A 648 16.30 -18.46 3.04
N SER A 649 16.66 -18.44 4.33
CA SER A 649 17.79 -19.26 4.74
C SER A 649 17.51 -20.68 4.23
N LYS A 650 18.50 -21.29 3.57
CA LYS A 650 18.57 -22.74 3.68
C LYS A 650 19.01 -22.97 5.12
N SER A 651 18.04 -23.37 5.96
CA SER A 651 18.31 -24.28 7.07
C SER A 651 19.00 -25.51 6.48
#